data_AF-A0A8E1US12-F1
#
_entry.id   AF-A0A8E1US12-F1
#
_cell.length_a   1.000
_cell.length_b   1.000
_cell.length_c   1.000
_cell.angle_alpha   90.00
_cell.angle_beta   90.00
_cell.angle_gamma   90.00
#
_symmetry.space_group_name_H-M   'P 1'
#
loop_
_entity.id
_entity.type
_entity.pdbx_description
1 polymer ?
#
loop_
_entity_poly.entity_id
_entity_poly.type
_entity_poly.pdbx_seq_one_letter_code
_entity_poly.pdbx_strand_id
1 'polypeptide(L)'
;MITIKSNQYKLLIYIITVCHLLAGCSDDLFGGDESRGSGNRITLSGEIDQLAVTRVNDSGFADGDVMGVYIVDYNGNTPGTLQPSGNRADNVRHTYDAANAKWNSAYDIYWKDDHTHIDVYGYYPFGSPESIDAYPFTVERDQSKPSEDGVMGGYEASDFLWGKVADVAPTDRVIRLPMAHRMANARVTLTEGTGFADGEWEQTERTVLVANLIRGAKINLNDGTVKAKGSVEPTATVPARVGDEWRAIVVPQTVAAGTTLFTITVGGIPYKFSKNEAFTYTAGKMSNFTIRVDKKAETGQYTLTLVNESITPWESDLVSHDAEGKAYIVINTTRGHLKSSIIAANKDYTKLKNLKITGEIDATDFEFMKNEMTQLEALNLKDVKVYGKFGEQEWNGISDNVEKEGVIPYVAMEGKSSLLYLVLPDKLEAISERAFSNCINISGSLMIPEGVTRIGYSAFAFCRGIKGDLSLPNTLKYIASSAFHSCDFTCQLILPINLQYIGANAFEYNNGFYGNLSLQDNLTYIGACAFNSCTNLRGDLKIPQKIKEISGMSFGNCSFNGTLYLPDGITKIESMAFCNNDFKGELILPKGLTKIGDGAFTGCSFSGNLKFPESLLSIGNNAFNENSRLSGILEFPDKIQTIGDNAFSYCSGLQGLIIPRSVESIRQGAFSSCFGINSIVCEGEIPPYIGSNAFDGVPKDNFTVEVPESAVPQYQTATGWNEFKRIAAHHELVCRPSTVCALNNGHMQTLVLDAEGEWEVESKPDWCELSPMSGNGKTEVTISINTLSKGAGNRTGEVVFKLKNEDYTHTCSVSQYDYIYGEDEWLTLQKATRGNTGGINVVIIGDGFNAKDIAEGDCLPALKEAAQYLITIEPYKTYSKYFNIYIGFAMSNESGIGTLNTIRYNRFGTTFTSGTGLSADYDEIFSYALNAPTVNQNNLNQTLIIIVPNTTEYGGITQMWEDGSAIAICPRSTDAYPYDSRGVLQHEAGGHAFGKLGDEYIYHNAFIDACHCMCCSHVDAINWAKSLGWYDNLSLTGKMHEVPWSHLIFDSRYSNLVDIYEGGFMHSRGVFRSEQNSCMNNNVPYFNAISRESIVRRIKKYAGETFSFEEFVANDKTDASSAVSATRGVGSTSTYHGRQMPPKIHKGSPLKSIRKARRHRR
;
A
#
# COMPACT_ATOMS: atom_id res chain seq x y z
N MET A 1 19.45 -86.32 -15.62
CA MET A 1 20.27 -86.29 -14.40
C MET A 1 20.43 -84.81 -14.01
N ILE A 2 19.71 -84.34 -12.99
CA ILE A 2 20.25 -84.14 -11.61
C ILE A 2 21.24 -82.93 -11.65
N THR A 3 21.07 -81.75 -11.04
CA THR A 3 20.28 -81.32 -9.87
C THR A 3 20.20 -79.78 -9.80
N ILE A 4 19.23 -79.35 -8.99
CA ILE A 4 18.96 -78.07 -8.29
C ILE A 4 20.18 -77.36 -7.60
N LYS A 5 20.05 -76.02 -7.40
CA LYS A 5 20.78 -75.06 -6.50
C LYS A 5 22.17 -74.56 -6.96
N SER A 6 22.65 -73.32 -6.74
CA SER A 6 22.27 -72.18 -5.88
C SER A 6 23.03 -70.89 -6.29
N ASN A 7 22.32 -69.74 -6.34
CA ASN A 7 22.69 -68.37 -5.94
C ASN A 7 24.16 -67.86 -6.10
N GLN A 8 24.39 -66.88 -6.99
CA GLN A 8 24.29 -65.44 -6.69
C GLN A 8 24.53 -64.61 -7.96
N TYR A 9 23.79 -63.50 -8.08
CA TYR A 9 23.50 -62.79 -9.32
C TYR A 9 24.69 -62.04 -9.93
N LYS A 10 24.71 -62.07 -11.27
CA LYS A 10 25.75 -61.56 -12.16
C LYS A 10 25.57 -60.08 -12.51
N LEU A 11 26.73 -59.44 -12.59
CA LEU A 11 27.10 -58.25 -13.37
C LEU A 11 26.96 -58.51 -14.90
N LEU A 12 26.79 -57.44 -15.70
CA LEU A 12 26.51 -57.34 -17.17
C LEU A 12 25.05 -57.67 -17.58
N ILE A 13 24.19 -56.74 -18.03
CA ILE A 13 24.28 -55.71 -19.10
C ILE A 13 23.26 -54.58 -18.76
N TYR A 14 23.68 -53.32 -18.54
CA TYR A 14 23.66 -52.18 -19.48
C TYR A 14 22.31 -51.40 -19.60
N ILE A 15 22.30 -50.17 -19.04
CA ILE A 15 21.63 -48.92 -19.47
C ILE A 15 20.08 -48.87 -19.44
N ILE A 16 19.37 -47.93 -18.79
CA ILE A 16 19.62 -46.77 -17.91
C ILE A 16 18.31 -46.64 -17.09
N THR A 17 18.39 -46.70 -15.76
CA THR A 17 17.43 -46.05 -14.84
C THR A 17 17.99 -46.01 -13.41
N VAL A 18 18.11 -44.78 -12.90
CA VAL A 18 17.78 -44.30 -11.53
C VAL A 18 18.71 -44.65 -10.36
N CYS A 19 19.24 -43.56 -9.74
CA CYS A 19 19.19 -43.19 -8.30
C CYS A 19 19.84 -41.77 -8.19
N HIS A 20 19.10 -40.68 -7.96
CA HIS A 20 18.69 -40.05 -6.69
C HIS A 20 19.77 -39.84 -5.60
N LEU A 21 20.08 -38.55 -5.38
CA LEU A 21 20.29 -37.80 -4.11
C LEU A 21 21.50 -38.09 -3.19
N LEU A 22 22.42 -37.11 -3.05
CA LEU A 22 22.51 -36.17 -1.90
C LEU A 22 23.81 -35.33 -1.90
N ALA A 23 23.63 -34.00 -1.76
CA ALA A 23 24.36 -33.01 -0.96
C ALA A 23 25.91 -32.80 -1.03
N GLY A 24 26.30 -31.53 -1.23
CA GLY A 24 27.22 -30.85 -0.28
C GLY A 24 28.58 -30.31 -0.78
N CYS A 25 28.58 -29.02 -1.17
CA CYS A 25 29.63 -27.97 -1.00
C CYS A 25 31.08 -28.16 -1.52
N SER A 26 31.51 -27.26 -2.43
CA SER A 26 32.30 -26.03 -2.13
C SER A 26 33.28 -25.63 -3.25
N ASP A 27 33.23 -24.33 -3.55
CA ASP A 27 34.23 -23.35 -3.97
C ASP A 27 34.99 -23.45 -5.31
N ASP A 28 34.56 -22.54 -6.20
CA ASP A 28 35.33 -21.51 -6.91
C ASP A 28 36.81 -21.75 -7.27
N LEU A 29 37.11 -21.63 -8.57
CA LEU A 29 38.36 -21.06 -9.06
C LEU A 29 38.17 -20.31 -10.40
N PHE A 30 37.86 -19.01 -10.26
CA PHE A 30 38.23 -17.80 -11.05
C PHE A 30 38.13 -17.82 -12.59
N GLY A 31 37.53 -16.86 -13.29
CA GLY A 31 36.88 -15.59 -12.95
C GLY A 31 36.66 -14.75 -14.23
N GLY A 32 35.59 -13.96 -14.29
CA GLY A 32 35.35 -12.94 -15.33
C GLY A 32 33.92 -12.94 -15.91
N ASP A 33 33.22 -11.82 -15.70
CA ASP A 33 31.86 -11.46 -16.16
C ASP A 33 30.66 -12.13 -15.46
N GLU A 34 30.32 -11.62 -14.27
CA GLU A 34 28.94 -11.62 -13.78
C GLU A 34 28.08 -10.64 -14.58
N SER A 35 27.54 -11.12 -15.70
CA SER A 35 26.38 -10.50 -16.37
C SER A 35 25.50 -11.55 -17.03
N ARG A 36 24.87 -12.43 -16.24
CA ARG A 36 23.70 -13.20 -16.67
C ARG A 36 22.67 -13.26 -15.55
N GLY A 37 21.57 -12.53 -15.75
CA GLY A 37 20.49 -12.35 -14.79
C GLY A 37 19.75 -13.63 -14.43
N SER A 38 19.37 -13.72 -13.17
CA SER A 38 18.37 -14.65 -12.65
C SER A 38 16.98 -14.23 -13.15
N GLY A 39 16.60 -14.64 -14.36
CA GLY A 39 15.28 -14.35 -14.91
C GLY A 39 14.20 -15.22 -14.25
N ASN A 40 13.29 -14.62 -13.50
CA ASN A 40 12.07 -15.28 -13.03
C ASN A 40 11.19 -15.63 -14.25
N ARG A 41 10.59 -16.83 -14.26
CA ARG A 41 9.74 -17.33 -15.34
C ARG A 41 8.29 -16.84 -15.17
N ILE A 42 7.68 -16.34 -16.24
CA ILE A 42 6.25 -15.99 -16.29
C ILE A 42 5.43 -17.28 -16.45
N THR A 43 4.45 -17.47 -15.55
CA THR A 43 3.53 -18.62 -15.59
C THR A 43 2.10 -18.12 -15.67
N LEU A 44 1.28 -18.70 -16.55
CA LEU A 44 -0.08 -18.24 -16.84
C LEU A 44 -1.13 -19.33 -16.58
N SER A 45 -2.36 -18.90 -16.30
CA SER A 45 -3.56 -19.74 -16.30
C SER A 45 -4.72 -19.00 -16.96
N GLY A 46 -5.58 -19.67 -17.72
CA GLY A 46 -6.80 -19.09 -18.32
C GLY A 46 -8.07 -19.64 -17.67
N GLU A 47 -9.05 -18.76 -17.44
CA GLU A 47 -10.38 -19.09 -16.89
C GLU A 47 -11.47 -18.37 -17.68
N ILE A 48 -12.66 -18.96 -17.82
CA ILE A 48 -13.76 -18.34 -18.59
C ILE A 48 -14.75 -17.69 -17.61
N ASP A 49 -14.96 -16.39 -17.77
CA ASP A 49 -15.98 -15.61 -17.06
C ASP A 49 -17.37 -15.91 -17.63
N GLN A 50 -18.02 -16.96 -17.10
CA GLN A 50 -19.35 -17.42 -17.49
C GLN A 50 -20.13 -18.03 -16.31
N LEU A 51 -21.45 -18.07 -16.41
CA LEU A 51 -22.30 -18.76 -15.44
C LEU A 51 -22.13 -20.28 -15.57
N ALA A 52 -21.55 -20.94 -14.57
CA ALA A 52 -21.44 -22.40 -14.53
C ALA A 52 -22.81 -23.05 -14.24
N VAL A 53 -23.55 -23.41 -15.29
CA VAL A 53 -24.90 -24.00 -15.15
C VAL A 53 -24.85 -25.52 -15.16
N THR A 54 -23.93 -26.12 -15.93
CA THR A 54 -23.87 -27.56 -16.16
C THR A 54 -22.48 -28.18 -16.02
N ARG A 55 -21.38 -27.41 -15.90
CA ARG A 55 -19.99 -27.92 -15.84
C ARG A 55 -19.28 -27.61 -14.52
N VAL A 56 -18.31 -28.46 -14.18
CA VAL A 56 -17.68 -28.65 -12.86
C VAL A 56 -16.57 -27.67 -12.49
N ASN A 57 -15.95 -27.02 -13.47
CA ASN A 57 -14.85 -26.11 -13.22
C ASN A 57 -14.98 -24.80 -14.01
N ASP A 58 -14.39 -23.76 -13.43
CA ASP A 58 -14.42 -22.38 -13.95
C ASP A 58 -13.46 -22.16 -15.14
N SER A 59 -12.70 -23.19 -15.56
CA SER A 59 -11.81 -23.03 -16.71
C SER A 59 -12.54 -23.17 -18.04
N GLY A 60 -13.60 -23.97 -18.15
CA GLY A 60 -14.34 -24.17 -19.42
C GLY A 60 -13.55 -24.76 -20.60
N PHE A 61 -12.22 -24.84 -20.50
CA PHE A 61 -11.28 -25.41 -21.46
C PHE A 61 -11.12 -26.94 -21.29
N ALA A 62 -10.84 -27.60 -22.41
CA ALA A 62 -10.70 -29.04 -22.60
C ALA A 62 -9.25 -29.42 -22.95
N ASP A 63 -8.88 -30.69 -22.78
CA ASP A 63 -7.49 -31.12 -22.97
C ASP A 63 -7.02 -30.84 -24.41
N GLY A 64 -5.87 -30.20 -24.54
CA GLY A 64 -5.34 -29.81 -25.85
C GLY A 64 -5.84 -28.47 -26.39
N ASP A 65 -6.76 -27.78 -25.69
CA ASP A 65 -7.16 -26.42 -26.06
C ASP A 65 -5.97 -25.48 -26.15
N VAL A 66 -6.03 -24.55 -27.11
CA VAL A 66 -4.90 -23.69 -27.43
C VAL A 66 -5.32 -22.24 -27.45
N MET A 67 -4.71 -21.43 -26.59
CA MET A 67 -4.85 -19.97 -26.62
C MET A 67 -3.58 -19.31 -27.19
N GLY A 68 -3.76 -18.17 -27.84
CA GLY A 68 -2.67 -17.28 -28.23
C GLY A 68 -2.45 -16.22 -27.16
N VAL A 69 -1.21 -16.07 -26.70
CA VAL A 69 -0.86 -15.10 -25.66
C VAL A 69 0.09 -14.04 -26.19
N TYR A 70 -0.20 -12.78 -25.91
CA TYR A 70 0.75 -11.69 -26.06
C TYR A 70 1.13 -11.14 -24.69
N ILE A 71 2.40 -10.78 -24.54
CA ILE A 71 2.90 -10.09 -23.36
C ILE A 71 3.55 -8.80 -23.82
N VAL A 72 3.09 -7.68 -23.28
CA VAL A 72 3.53 -6.36 -23.66
C VAL A 72 4.14 -5.68 -22.45
N ASP A 73 5.36 -5.17 -22.61
CA ASP A 73 6.03 -4.46 -21.54
C ASP A 73 5.47 -3.09 -21.30
N TYR A 74 5.53 -2.68 -20.04
CA TYR A 74 5.43 -1.30 -19.66
C TYR A 74 6.74 -0.58 -20.00
N ASN A 75 6.63 0.61 -20.57
CA ASN A 75 7.77 1.51 -20.66
C ASN A 75 7.78 2.38 -19.40
N GLY A 76 8.47 1.86 -18.38
CA GLY A 76 8.25 2.18 -16.98
C GLY A 76 6.89 1.64 -16.52
N ASN A 77 5.83 2.24 -17.03
CA ASN A 77 4.69 2.55 -16.19
C ASN A 77 3.50 2.99 -17.08
N THR A 78 3.80 3.49 -18.27
CA THR A 78 2.85 3.48 -19.39
C THR A 78 2.78 2.06 -19.95
N PRO A 79 1.58 1.45 -20.09
CA PRO A 79 1.44 0.18 -20.78
C PRO A 79 1.96 0.31 -22.21
N GLY A 80 2.80 -0.64 -22.63
CA GLY A 80 3.17 -0.73 -24.04
C GLY A 80 1.94 -0.99 -24.90
N THR A 81 2.03 -0.64 -26.17
CA THR A 81 0.95 -0.91 -27.14
C THR A 81 1.13 -2.32 -27.69
N LEU A 82 0.07 -3.14 -27.65
CA LEU A 82 0.07 -4.46 -28.29
C LEU A 82 0.31 -4.33 -29.80
N GLN A 83 1.39 -4.95 -30.28
CA GLN A 83 1.76 -4.99 -31.71
C GLN A 83 1.61 -6.40 -32.30
N PRO A 84 1.54 -6.56 -33.63
CA PRO A 84 1.58 -7.89 -34.25
C PRO A 84 2.89 -8.65 -33.98
N SER A 85 4.00 -7.93 -33.80
CA SER A 85 5.31 -8.48 -33.47
C SER A 85 6.18 -7.45 -32.73
N GLY A 86 7.21 -7.93 -32.01
CA GLY A 86 8.13 -7.09 -31.24
C GLY A 86 7.69 -6.84 -29.78
N ASN A 87 6.67 -7.55 -29.30
CA ASN A 87 6.31 -7.55 -27.88
C ASN A 87 7.25 -8.48 -27.09
N ARG A 88 7.07 -8.59 -25.76
CA ARG A 88 7.81 -9.57 -24.93
C ARG A 88 7.49 -11.00 -25.35
N ALA A 89 6.25 -11.25 -25.71
CA ALA A 89 5.77 -12.51 -26.24
C ALA A 89 4.80 -12.21 -27.39
N ASP A 90 5.09 -12.74 -28.57
CA ASP A 90 4.31 -12.52 -29.79
C ASP A 90 3.48 -13.77 -30.11
N ASN A 91 2.17 -13.72 -29.83
CA ASN A 91 1.22 -14.79 -30.12
C ASN A 91 1.68 -16.18 -29.66
N VAL A 92 2.16 -16.29 -28.42
CA VAL A 92 2.74 -17.53 -27.91
C VAL A 92 1.65 -18.55 -27.65
N ARG A 93 1.84 -19.71 -28.28
CA ARG A 93 0.95 -20.86 -28.15
C ARG A 93 1.00 -21.41 -26.72
N HIS A 94 -0.13 -21.40 -26.03
CA HIS A 94 -0.32 -22.06 -24.74
C HIS A 94 -1.32 -23.19 -24.89
N THR A 95 -0.95 -24.39 -24.48
CA THR A 95 -1.79 -25.61 -24.60
C THR A 95 -2.28 -26.03 -23.23
N TYR A 96 -3.58 -26.23 -23.08
CA TYR A 96 -4.16 -26.69 -21.83
C TYR A 96 -3.90 -28.19 -21.63
N ASP A 97 -3.37 -28.55 -20.47
CA ASP A 97 -3.18 -29.91 -19.99
C ASP A 97 -4.21 -30.15 -18.88
N ALA A 98 -5.26 -30.89 -19.22
CA ALA A 98 -6.38 -31.11 -18.32
C ALA A 98 -6.02 -32.03 -17.15
N ALA A 99 -5.07 -32.96 -17.32
CA ALA A 99 -4.65 -33.89 -16.28
C ALA A 99 -3.93 -33.17 -15.13
N ASN A 100 -3.19 -32.10 -15.45
CA ASN A 100 -2.45 -31.30 -14.48
C ASN A 100 -3.09 -29.93 -14.19
N ALA A 101 -4.27 -29.64 -14.78
CA ALA A 101 -4.98 -28.37 -14.67
C ALA A 101 -4.08 -27.14 -14.93
N LYS A 102 -3.26 -27.22 -15.98
CA LYS A 102 -2.19 -26.25 -16.24
C LYS A 102 -2.11 -25.86 -17.72
N TRP A 103 -1.74 -24.61 -17.97
CA TRP A 103 -1.37 -24.14 -19.30
C TRP A 103 0.12 -24.30 -19.55
N ASN A 104 0.47 -25.04 -20.60
CA ASN A 104 1.84 -25.27 -21.04
C ASN A 104 2.19 -24.32 -22.19
N SER A 105 3.12 -23.39 -21.94
CA SER A 105 3.68 -22.51 -22.97
C SER A 105 4.58 -23.28 -23.93
N ALA A 106 4.55 -22.92 -25.22
CA ALA A 106 5.45 -23.49 -26.23
C ALA A 106 6.94 -23.24 -25.95
N TYR A 107 7.27 -22.16 -25.24
CA TYR A 107 8.60 -21.88 -24.72
C TYR A 107 8.51 -21.03 -23.45
N ASP A 108 9.57 -21.06 -22.64
CA ASP A 108 9.61 -20.30 -21.40
C ASP A 108 9.70 -18.81 -21.70
N ILE A 109 8.81 -18.03 -21.08
CA ILE A 109 8.83 -16.58 -21.14
C ILE A 109 9.33 -16.08 -19.79
N TYR A 110 10.25 -15.14 -19.80
CA TYR A 110 10.87 -14.60 -18.59
C TYR A 110 10.53 -13.13 -18.43
N TRP A 111 10.51 -12.68 -17.18
CA TRP A 111 10.50 -11.26 -16.86
C TRP A 111 11.73 -10.58 -17.45
N LYS A 112 11.57 -9.32 -17.87
CA LYS A 112 12.69 -8.52 -18.37
C LYS A 112 13.73 -8.27 -17.29
N ASP A 113 13.23 -7.93 -16.12
CA ASP A 113 13.90 -7.57 -14.89
C ASP A 113 12.86 -7.65 -13.75
N ASP A 114 13.26 -7.30 -12.54
CA ASP A 114 12.46 -7.30 -11.31
C ASP A 114 11.58 -6.04 -11.13
N HIS A 115 11.51 -5.14 -12.12
CA HIS A 115 10.74 -3.88 -12.03
C HIS A 115 9.77 -3.63 -13.20
N THR A 116 9.94 -4.26 -14.36
CA THR A 116 9.14 -4.01 -15.57
C THR A 116 7.81 -4.75 -15.50
N HIS A 117 6.71 -3.99 -15.37
CA HIS A 117 5.36 -4.52 -15.44
C HIS A 117 4.99 -4.97 -16.87
N ILE A 118 3.98 -5.83 -16.97
CA ILE A 118 3.48 -6.35 -18.25
C ILE A 118 1.95 -6.27 -18.34
N ASP A 119 1.44 -6.06 -19.55
CA ASP A 119 0.07 -6.44 -19.91
C ASP A 119 0.11 -7.84 -20.54
N VAL A 120 -0.77 -8.74 -20.09
CA VAL A 120 -0.96 -10.07 -20.67
C VAL A 120 -2.30 -10.10 -21.39
N TYR A 121 -2.27 -10.37 -22.69
CA TYR A 121 -3.46 -10.54 -23.53
C TYR A 121 -3.56 -12.00 -23.94
N GLY A 122 -4.76 -12.56 -23.95
CA GLY A 122 -4.97 -13.86 -24.56
C GLY A 122 -6.30 -13.99 -25.25
N TYR A 123 -6.33 -14.84 -26.26
CA TYR A 123 -7.52 -15.12 -27.05
C TYR A 123 -7.57 -16.60 -27.44
N TYR A 124 -8.79 -17.07 -27.70
CA TYR A 124 -9.08 -18.44 -28.11
C TYR A 124 -10.19 -18.43 -29.17
N PRO A 125 -10.13 -19.33 -30.18
CA PRO A 125 -9.09 -20.33 -30.42
C PRO A 125 -7.80 -19.73 -31.01
N PHE A 126 -6.66 -20.39 -30.80
CA PHE A 126 -5.37 -19.97 -31.33
C PHE A 126 -5.37 -19.84 -32.87
N GLY A 127 -4.86 -18.73 -33.38
CA GLY A 127 -4.75 -18.47 -34.81
C GLY A 127 -3.48 -17.69 -35.19
N SER A 128 -3.46 -17.18 -36.43
CA SER A 128 -2.34 -16.40 -37.00
C SER A 128 -2.78 -14.98 -37.37
N PRO A 129 -2.95 -14.07 -36.40
CA PRO A 129 -3.37 -12.70 -36.67
C PRO A 129 -2.27 -11.89 -37.37
N GLU A 130 -2.60 -11.32 -38.53
CA GLU A 130 -1.73 -10.36 -39.23
C GLU A 130 -1.95 -8.90 -38.73
N SER A 131 -3.02 -8.65 -37.99
CA SER A 131 -3.41 -7.35 -37.45
C SER A 131 -4.04 -7.50 -36.06
N ILE A 132 -3.63 -6.64 -35.12
CA ILE A 132 -4.19 -6.57 -33.77
C ILE A 132 -5.58 -5.92 -33.80
N ASP A 133 -5.76 -4.81 -34.51
CA ASP A 133 -7.03 -4.06 -34.51
C ASP A 133 -8.13 -4.68 -35.40
N ALA A 134 -7.76 -5.61 -36.28
CA ALA A 134 -8.66 -6.13 -37.30
C ALA A 134 -8.40 -7.61 -37.62
N TYR A 135 -8.27 -8.45 -36.60
CA TYR A 135 -8.14 -9.90 -36.75
C TYR A 135 -9.37 -10.48 -37.47
N PRO A 136 -9.22 -11.10 -38.66
CA PRO A 136 -10.33 -11.70 -39.37
C PRO A 136 -10.76 -13.00 -38.68
N PHE A 137 -12.05 -13.11 -38.38
CA PHE A 137 -12.65 -14.31 -37.82
C PHE A 137 -13.95 -14.62 -38.56
N THR A 138 -14.28 -15.89 -38.75
CA THR A 138 -15.51 -16.31 -39.42
C THR A 138 -16.21 -17.37 -38.59
N VAL A 139 -17.47 -17.10 -38.24
CA VAL A 139 -18.35 -18.07 -37.59
C VAL A 139 -18.76 -19.12 -38.62
N GLU A 140 -18.64 -20.40 -38.27
CA GLU A 140 -18.96 -21.51 -39.16
C GLU A 140 -20.44 -21.52 -39.56
N ARG A 141 -20.70 -21.96 -40.80
CA ARG A 141 -22.06 -22.18 -41.28
C ARG A 141 -22.69 -23.39 -40.59
N ASP A 142 -21.93 -24.48 -40.47
CA ASP A 142 -22.40 -25.72 -39.88
C ASP A 142 -21.80 -25.90 -38.49
N GLN A 143 -22.55 -25.45 -37.49
CA GLN A 143 -22.18 -25.57 -36.08
C GLN A 143 -22.73 -26.85 -35.45
N SER A 144 -23.49 -27.66 -36.20
CA SER A 144 -24.01 -28.94 -35.72
C SER A 144 -22.98 -30.07 -35.73
N LYS A 145 -21.87 -29.87 -36.45
CA LYS A 145 -20.79 -30.83 -36.52
C LYS A 145 -20.17 -31.04 -35.12
N PRO A 146 -20.19 -32.27 -34.57
CA PRO A 146 -19.61 -32.57 -33.27
C PRO A 146 -18.09 -32.49 -33.32
N SER A 147 -17.48 -32.36 -32.14
CA SER A 147 -16.03 -32.50 -31.99
C SER A 147 -15.62 -33.98 -32.02
N GLU A 148 -14.57 -34.33 -32.76
CA GLU A 148 -14.05 -35.70 -32.91
C GLU A 148 -12.51 -35.69 -32.91
N ASP A 149 -11.88 -36.71 -32.32
CA ASP A 149 -10.43 -36.92 -32.30
C ASP A 149 -9.58 -35.70 -31.87
N GLY A 150 -10.06 -34.93 -30.88
CA GLY A 150 -9.38 -33.72 -30.40
C GLY A 150 -9.48 -32.51 -31.34
N VAL A 151 -10.36 -32.56 -32.34
CA VAL A 151 -10.67 -31.45 -33.25
C VAL A 151 -11.97 -30.78 -32.82
N MET A 152 -11.95 -29.45 -32.70
CA MET A 152 -13.11 -28.64 -32.35
C MET A 152 -14.26 -28.84 -33.35
N GLY A 153 -15.47 -29.04 -32.82
CA GLY A 153 -16.71 -29.04 -33.60
C GLY A 153 -17.04 -27.64 -34.15
N GLY A 154 -18.00 -27.58 -35.06
CA GLY A 154 -18.32 -26.32 -35.76
C GLY A 154 -18.79 -25.19 -34.83
N TYR A 155 -19.47 -25.53 -33.72
CA TYR A 155 -19.89 -24.57 -32.71
C TYR A 155 -18.72 -23.99 -31.91
N GLU A 156 -17.84 -24.87 -31.41
CA GLU A 156 -16.66 -24.50 -30.63
C GLU A 156 -15.65 -23.68 -31.46
N ALA A 157 -15.43 -24.09 -32.72
CA ALA A 157 -14.60 -23.34 -33.66
C ALA A 157 -15.17 -21.96 -34.04
N SER A 158 -16.47 -21.74 -33.81
CA SER A 158 -17.15 -20.46 -34.08
C SER A 158 -17.11 -19.49 -32.91
N ASP A 159 -16.77 -19.94 -31.71
CA ASP A 159 -16.71 -19.09 -30.54
C ASP A 159 -15.36 -18.37 -30.43
N PHE A 160 -15.39 -17.18 -29.85
CA PHE A 160 -14.19 -16.38 -29.66
C PHE A 160 -14.15 -15.81 -28.25
N LEU A 161 -13.13 -16.22 -27.51
CA LEU A 161 -12.86 -15.75 -26.16
C LEU A 161 -11.71 -14.76 -26.18
N TRP A 162 -11.80 -13.74 -25.33
CA TRP A 162 -10.73 -12.77 -25.15
C TRP A 162 -10.61 -12.35 -23.69
N GLY A 163 -9.37 -12.24 -23.21
CA GLY A 163 -9.03 -11.80 -21.86
C GLY A 163 -7.79 -10.93 -21.82
N LYS A 164 -7.71 -10.07 -20.79
CA LYS A 164 -6.56 -9.23 -20.51
C LYS A 164 -6.35 -9.10 -19.01
N VAL A 165 -5.11 -9.28 -18.57
CA VAL A 165 -4.64 -8.83 -17.24
C VAL A 165 -3.70 -7.66 -17.50
N ALA A 166 -4.06 -6.49 -16.98
CA ALA A 166 -3.23 -5.32 -17.11
C ALA A 166 -2.26 -5.21 -15.93
N ASP A 167 -1.11 -4.60 -16.18
CA ASP A 167 -0.27 -4.03 -15.14
C ASP A 167 0.26 -5.04 -14.10
N VAL A 168 0.74 -6.19 -14.60
CA VAL A 168 1.26 -7.24 -13.74
C VAL A 168 2.72 -6.96 -13.39
N ALA A 169 2.98 -6.76 -12.10
CA ALA A 169 4.33 -6.64 -11.56
C ALA A 169 5.11 -7.97 -11.65
N PRO A 170 6.45 -7.93 -11.78
CA PRO A 170 7.28 -9.13 -11.73
C PRO A 170 6.98 -10.04 -10.55
N THR A 171 6.62 -11.30 -10.84
CA THR A 171 6.20 -12.28 -9.83
C THR A 171 6.60 -13.70 -10.22
N ASP A 172 6.82 -14.55 -9.22
CA ASP A 172 6.95 -16.01 -9.34
C ASP A 172 5.59 -16.74 -9.32
N ARG A 173 4.50 -16.01 -9.10
CA ARG A 173 3.13 -16.52 -9.03
C ARG A 173 2.48 -16.66 -10.42
N VAL A 174 1.46 -17.52 -10.50
CA VAL A 174 0.70 -17.75 -11.74
C VAL A 174 -0.24 -16.56 -12.01
N ILE A 175 -0.14 -15.96 -13.19
CA ILE A 175 -1.02 -14.89 -13.66
C ILE A 175 -2.29 -15.51 -14.25
N ARG A 176 -3.47 -15.16 -13.71
CA ARG A 176 -4.76 -15.68 -14.19
C ARG A 176 -5.42 -14.73 -15.18
N LEU A 177 -5.68 -15.21 -16.40
CA LEU A 177 -6.28 -14.46 -17.50
C LEU A 177 -7.81 -14.70 -17.54
N PRO A 178 -8.63 -13.67 -17.28
CA PRO A 178 -10.09 -13.79 -17.32
C PRO A 178 -10.58 -13.68 -18.76
N MET A 179 -10.95 -14.81 -19.35
CA MET A 179 -11.41 -14.95 -20.73
C MET A 179 -12.93 -14.78 -20.79
N ALA A 180 -13.44 -13.97 -21.71
CA ALA A 180 -14.87 -13.77 -21.88
C ALA A 180 -15.31 -13.97 -23.34
N HIS A 181 -16.52 -14.49 -23.53
CA HIS A 181 -17.16 -14.61 -24.84
C HIS A 181 -17.34 -13.24 -25.48
N ARG A 182 -16.89 -13.09 -26.73
CA ARG A 182 -17.04 -11.84 -27.50
C ARG A 182 -18.02 -11.96 -28.66
N MET A 183 -18.35 -13.17 -29.07
CA MET A 183 -19.48 -13.43 -29.96
C MET A 183 -20.80 -13.27 -29.23
N ALA A 184 -21.92 -13.31 -29.95
CA ALA A 184 -23.25 -13.43 -29.39
C ALA A 184 -23.75 -14.87 -29.54
N ASN A 185 -24.75 -15.25 -28.77
CA ASN A 185 -25.37 -16.57 -28.87
C ASN A 185 -26.88 -16.46 -29.14
N ALA A 186 -27.37 -17.32 -30.03
CA ALA A 186 -28.80 -17.53 -30.28
C ALA A 186 -29.20 -18.92 -29.77
N ARG A 187 -29.98 -18.97 -28.69
CA ARG A 187 -30.51 -20.20 -28.11
C ARG A 187 -32.00 -20.29 -28.39
N VAL A 188 -32.41 -21.31 -29.14
CA VAL A 188 -33.82 -21.60 -29.45
C VAL A 188 -34.19 -22.93 -28.81
N THR A 189 -35.15 -22.91 -27.90
CA THR A 189 -35.71 -24.11 -27.27
C THR A 189 -37.11 -24.34 -27.80
N LEU A 190 -37.37 -25.53 -28.33
CA LEU A 190 -38.71 -25.94 -28.74
C LEU A 190 -39.36 -26.74 -27.61
N THR A 191 -40.59 -26.39 -27.23
CA THR A 191 -41.34 -27.12 -26.20
C THR A 191 -42.61 -27.71 -26.77
N GLU A 192 -42.96 -28.90 -26.30
CA GLU A 192 -44.23 -29.55 -26.62
C GLU A 192 -45.41 -28.68 -26.17
N GLY A 193 -46.38 -28.50 -27.08
CA GLY A 193 -47.65 -27.85 -26.82
C GLY A 193 -48.80 -28.85 -26.90
N THR A 194 -50.01 -28.33 -27.10
CA THR A 194 -51.22 -29.14 -27.19
C THR A 194 -51.31 -29.89 -28.53
N GLY A 195 -52.00 -31.04 -28.53
CA GLY A 195 -52.38 -31.77 -29.74
C GLY A 195 -51.43 -32.90 -30.19
N PHE A 196 -50.35 -33.16 -29.45
CA PHE A 196 -49.50 -34.35 -29.61
C PHE A 196 -50.08 -35.52 -28.82
N ALA A 197 -49.98 -36.75 -29.35
CA ALA A 197 -50.23 -37.96 -28.57
C ALA A 197 -49.01 -38.32 -27.70
N ASP A 198 -49.21 -39.11 -26.64
CA ASP A 198 -48.13 -39.56 -25.75
C ASP A 198 -46.97 -40.19 -26.55
N GLY A 199 -45.76 -39.66 -26.38
CA GLY A 199 -44.55 -40.10 -27.08
C GLY A 199 -44.42 -39.64 -28.55
N GLU A 200 -45.43 -38.94 -29.10
CA GLU A 200 -45.39 -38.43 -30.47
C GLU A 200 -44.38 -37.28 -30.62
N TRP A 201 -44.23 -36.43 -29.60
CA TRP A 201 -43.25 -35.35 -29.61
C TRP A 201 -41.84 -35.89 -29.84
N GLU A 202 -41.42 -36.92 -29.12
CA GLU A 202 -40.06 -37.47 -29.22
C GLU A 202 -39.75 -38.04 -30.61
N GLN A 203 -40.77 -38.53 -31.33
CA GLN A 203 -40.65 -39.11 -32.67
C GLN A 203 -40.79 -38.08 -33.80
N THR A 204 -41.26 -36.88 -33.50
CA THR A 204 -41.45 -35.81 -34.49
C THR A 204 -40.12 -35.15 -34.83
N GLU A 205 -39.70 -35.18 -36.10
CA GLU A 205 -38.48 -34.51 -36.53
C GLU A 205 -38.60 -32.99 -36.37
N ARG A 206 -37.57 -32.39 -35.76
CA ARG A 206 -37.46 -30.95 -35.52
C ARG A 206 -36.08 -30.46 -35.93
N THR A 207 -36.03 -29.33 -36.64
CA THR A 207 -34.79 -28.61 -36.93
C THR A 207 -35.00 -27.11 -36.82
N VAL A 208 -33.98 -26.39 -36.36
CA VAL A 208 -33.94 -24.93 -36.32
C VAL A 208 -32.74 -24.47 -37.12
N LEU A 209 -32.91 -23.47 -37.97
CA LEU A 209 -31.83 -22.78 -38.68
C LEU A 209 -31.88 -21.29 -38.34
N VAL A 210 -30.73 -20.65 -38.11
CA VAL A 210 -30.65 -19.21 -37.83
C VAL A 210 -30.32 -18.47 -39.12
N ALA A 211 -31.22 -17.60 -39.56
CA ALA A 211 -31.20 -16.97 -40.87
C ALA A 211 -30.78 -15.49 -40.79
N ASN A 212 -30.44 -14.91 -41.96
CA ASN A 212 -30.12 -13.50 -42.13
C ASN A 212 -28.95 -13.00 -41.26
N LEU A 213 -27.91 -13.83 -41.13
CA LEU A 213 -26.70 -13.50 -40.38
C LEU A 213 -25.56 -13.06 -41.30
N ILE A 214 -24.78 -12.08 -40.84
CA ILE A 214 -23.40 -11.85 -41.25
C ILE A 214 -22.52 -12.80 -40.42
N ARG A 215 -21.70 -13.63 -41.08
CA ARG A 215 -20.81 -14.61 -40.42
C ARG A 215 -19.36 -14.16 -40.31
N GLY A 216 -18.94 -13.17 -41.10
CA GLY A 216 -17.61 -12.59 -41.02
C GLY A 216 -17.52 -11.55 -39.88
N ALA A 217 -16.38 -11.53 -39.20
CA ALA A 217 -16.06 -10.58 -38.14
C ALA A 217 -14.66 -9.98 -38.32
N LYS A 218 -14.49 -8.76 -37.78
CA LYS A 218 -13.20 -8.16 -37.45
C LYS A 218 -13.14 -8.01 -35.94
N ILE A 219 -12.10 -8.55 -35.35
CA ILE A 219 -11.88 -8.53 -33.90
C ILE A 219 -10.69 -7.62 -33.60
N ASN A 220 -10.85 -6.73 -32.62
CA ASN A 220 -9.73 -5.98 -32.07
C ASN A 220 -9.16 -6.75 -30.87
N LEU A 221 -7.94 -7.28 -31.00
CA LEU A 221 -7.26 -8.06 -29.95
C LEU A 221 -6.72 -7.18 -28.80
N ASN A 222 -6.76 -5.85 -28.92
CA ASN A 222 -6.39 -4.94 -27.84
C ASN A 222 -7.51 -4.77 -26.79
N ASP A 223 -8.77 -4.89 -27.19
CA ASP A 223 -9.93 -4.70 -26.29
C ASP A 223 -11.03 -5.78 -26.40
N GLY A 224 -10.85 -6.76 -27.29
CA GLY A 224 -11.79 -7.85 -27.54
C GLY A 224 -13.06 -7.44 -28.30
N THR A 225 -13.14 -6.23 -28.86
CA THR A 225 -14.35 -5.77 -29.56
C THR A 225 -14.54 -6.48 -30.90
N VAL A 226 -15.78 -6.89 -31.19
CA VAL A 226 -16.15 -7.62 -32.40
C VAL A 226 -17.06 -6.77 -33.28
N LYS A 227 -16.72 -6.65 -34.56
CA LYS A 227 -17.53 -5.94 -35.57
C LYS A 227 -17.85 -6.87 -36.75
N ALA A 228 -19.11 -6.90 -37.15
CA ALA A 228 -19.53 -7.64 -38.34
C ALA A 228 -18.82 -7.14 -39.62
N LYS A 229 -18.43 -8.08 -40.48
CA LYS A 229 -17.69 -7.85 -41.73
C LYS A 229 -18.40 -8.55 -42.88
N GLY A 230 -18.80 -7.77 -43.88
CA GLY A 230 -19.45 -8.28 -45.10
C GLY A 230 -20.95 -7.98 -45.12
N SER A 231 -21.67 -8.71 -45.97
CA SER A 231 -23.12 -8.63 -46.12
C SER A 231 -23.80 -9.84 -45.48
N VAL A 232 -25.13 -9.77 -45.34
CA VAL A 232 -25.94 -10.91 -44.91
C VAL A 232 -25.75 -12.08 -45.87
N GLU A 233 -25.50 -13.25 -45.32
CA GLU A 233 -25.27 -14.47 -46.09
C GLU A 233 -26.60 -15.08 -46.59
N PRO A 234 -26.65 -15.62 -47.82
CA PRO A 234 -27.87 -16.19 -48.38
C PRO A 234 -28.28 -17.52 -47.74
N THR A 235 -27.38 -18.17 -46.99
CA THR A 235 -27.61 -19.47 -46.36
C THR A 235 -27.65 -19.35 -44.84
N ALA A 236 -28.68 -19.92 -44.22
CA ALA A 236 -28.82 -19.96 -42.77
C ALA A 236 -27.72 -20.80 -42.10
N THR A 237 -27.37 -20.44 -40.87
CA THR A 237 -26.47 -21.20 -39.99
C THR A 237 -27.22 -22.39 -39.41
N VAL A 238 -26.57 -23.55 -39.42
CA VAL A 238 -27.05 -24.80 -38.81
C VAL A 238 -26.54 -24.82 -37.36
N PRO A 239 -27.40 -24.64 -36.33
CA PRO A 239 -26.99 -24.58 -34.93
C PRO A 239 -26.56 -25.94 -34.39
N ALA A 240 -25.73 -25.93 -33.34
CA ALA A 240 -25.54 -27.11 -32.50
C ALA A 240 -26.85 -27.49 -31.81
N ARG A 241 -27.11 -28.79 -31.64
CA ARG A 241 -28.35 -29.30 -31.05
C ARG A 241 -28.05 -30.21 -29.86
N VAL A 242 -28.68 -29.93 -28.73
CA VAL A 242 -28.71 -30.82 -27.55
C VAL A 242 -30.17 -30.98 -27.14
N GLY A 243 -30.74 -32.17 -27.35
CA GLY A 243 -32.17 -32.42 -27.12
C GLY A 243 -33.08 -31.54 -27.98
N ASP A 244 -33.96 -30.77 -27.34
CA ASP A 244 -34.86 -29.79 -27.98
C ASP A 244 -34.32 -28.34 -27.88
N GLU A 245 -33.00 -28.18 -27.73
CA GLU A 245 -32.31 -26.90 -27.71
C GLU A 245 -31.32 -26.77 -28.86
N TRP A 246 -31.39 -25.65 -29.57
CA TRP A 246 -30.50 -25.27 -30.66
C TRP A 246 -29.71 -24.03 -30.29
N ARG A 247 -28.37 -24.10 -30.31
CA ARG A 247 -27.48 -22.98 -30.05
C ARG A 247 -26.65 -22.63 -31.27
N ALA A 248 -26.64 -21.37 -31.64
CA ALA A 248 -25.73 -20.85 -32.66
C ALA A 248 -24.89 -19.72 -32.08
N ILE A 249 -23.58 -19.79 -32.29
CA ILE A 249 -22.70 -18.64 -32.18
C ILE A 249 -22.99 -17.71 -33.35
N VAL A 250 -23.12 -16.42 -33.06
CA VAL A 250 -23.51 -15.38 -34.00
C VAL A 250 -22.58 -14.18 -33.83
N VAL A 251 -22.14 -13.59 -34.94
CA VAL A 251 -21.42 -12.31 -34.89
C VAL A 251 -22.38 -11.24 -34.36
N PRO A 252 -22.00 -10.43 -33.35
CA PRO A 252 -22.87 -9.38 -32.82
C PRO A 252 -23.36 -8.45 -33.94
N GLN A 253 -24.69 -8.38 -34.10
CA GLN A 253 -25.33 -7.69 -35.22
C GLN A 253 -26.80 -7.40 -34.94
N THR A 254 -27.39 -6.49 -35.73
CA THR A 254 -28.82 -6.16 -35.66
C THR A 254 -29.54 -6.64 -36.92
N VAL A 255 -30.61 -7.41 -36.74
CA VAL A 255 -31.51 -7.88 -37.78
C VAL A 255 -32.74 -6.96 -37.82
N ALA A 256 -33.12 -6.49 -39.00
CA ALA A 256 -34.23 -5.53 -39.16
C ALA A 256 -35.60 -6.15 -38.84
N ALA A 257 -36.53 -5.32 -38.38
CA ALA A 257 -37.93 -5.69 -38.14
C ALA A 257 -38.56 -6.40 -39.35
N GLY A 258 -39.37 -7.42 -39.12
CA GLY A 258 -40.04 -8.23 -40.15
C GLY A 258 -39.12 -9.21 -40.88
N THR A 259 -37.82 -9.23 -40.59
CA THR A 259 -36.86 -10.17 -41.19
C THR A 259 -36.87 -11.49 -40.41
N THR A 260 -36.74 -12.62 -41.13
CA THR A 260 -36.73 -13.96 -40.52
C THR A 260 -35.48 -14.18 -39.68
N LEU A 261 -35.66 -14.47 -38.39
CA LEU A 261 -34.58 -14.84 -37.48
C LEU A 261 -34.31 -16.35 -37.53
N PHE A 262 -35.40 -17.15 -37.52
CA PHE A 262 -35.29 -18.61 -37.52
C PHE A 262 -36.16 -19.25 -38.60
N THR A 263 -35.65 -20.29 -39.24
CA THR A 263 -36.46 -21.25 -40.00
C THR A 263 -36.59 -22.51 -39.16
N ILE A 264 -37.80 -22.83 -38.73
CA ILE A 264 -38.09 -23.95 -37.83
C ILE A 264 -38.89 -24.99 -38.61
N THR A 265 -38.34 -26.19 -38.77
CA THR A 265 -39.03 -27.30 -39.44
C THR A 265 -39.56 -28.26 -38.39
N VAL A 266 -40.86 -28.57 -38.44
CA VAL A 266 -41.51 -29.56 -37.56
C VAL A 266 -42.26 -30.54 -38.44
N GLY A 267 -41.97 -31.84 -38.30
CA GLY A 267 -42.61 -32.90 -39.10
C GLY A 267 -42.42 -32.71 -40.62
N GLY A 268 -41.28 -32.16 -41.04
CA GLY A 268 -40.96 -31.86 -42.43
C GLY A 268 -41.55 -30.55 -42.99
N ILE A 269 -42.34 -29.78 -42.21
CA ILE A 269 -42.95 -28.52 -42.65
C ILE A 269 -42.16 -27.32 -42.10
N PRO A 270 -41.65 -26.41 -42.96
CA PRO A 270 -40.88 -25.25 -42.51
C PRO A 270 -41.76 -24.04 -42.13
N TYR A 271 -41.42 -23.39 -41.03
CA TYR A 271 -42.03 -22.17 -40.51
C TYR A 271 -40.98 -21.07 -40.38
N LYS A 272 -41.37 -19.83 -40.66
CA LYS A 272 -40.49 -18.65 -40.50
C LYS A 272 -40.86 -17.91 -39.23
N PHE A 273 -39.88 -17.69 -38.37
CA PHE A 273 -40.02 -16.87 -37.16
C PHE A 273 -39.37 -15.50 -37.39
N SER A 274 -40.13 -14.43 -37.22
CA SER A 274 -39.68 -13.03 -37.40
C SER A 274 -40.26 -12.17 -36.27
N LYS A 275 -39.56 -11.10 -35.88
CA LYS A 275 -40.05 -10.11 -34.91
C LYS A 275 -40.59 -8.87 -35.62
N ASN A 276 -41.56 -8.18 -35.00
CA ASN A 276 -42.11 -6.92 -35.52
C ASN A 276 -41.22 -5.70 -35.24
N GLU A 277 -40.14 -5.88 -34.51
CA GLU A 277 -39.13 -4.89 -34.16
C GLU A 277 -37.74 -5.43 -34.57
N ALA A 278 -36.76 -4.53 -34.70
CA ALA A 278 -35.38 -4.93 -34.96
C ALA A 278 -34.82 -5.69 -33.75
N PHE A 279 -34.05 -6.76 -33.99
CA PHE A 279 -33.47 -7.59 -32.95
C PHE A 279 -31.94 -7.53 -33.00
N THR A 280 -31.30 -7.30 -31.85
CA THR A 280 -29.84 -7.20 -31.74
C THR A 280 -29.25 -8.38 -30.98
N TYR A 281 -28.42 -9.17 -31.67
CA TYR A 281 -27.55 -10.15 -31.04
C TYR A 281 -26.41 -9.40 -30.35
N THR A 282 -26.40 -9.42 -29.01
CA THR A 282 -25.48 -8.63 -28.18
C THR A 282 -24.21 -9.42 -27.87
N ALA A 283 -23.04 -8.79 -28.03
CA ALA A 283 -21.75 -9.40 -27.72
C ALA A 283 -21.67 -9.91 -26.26
N GLY A 284 -21.13 -11.11 -26.07
CA GLY A 284 -20.98 -11.76 -24.78
C GLY A 284 -22.30 -12.14 -24.08
N LYS A 285 -23.43 -12.16 -24.81
CA LYS A 285 -24.75 -12.47 -24.25
C LYS A 285 -25.45 -13.58 -25.01
N MET A 286 -26.31 -14.30 -24.29
CA MET A 286 -27.20 -15.31 -24.84
C MET A 286 -28.59 -14.72 -25.08
N SER A 287 -29.08 -14.85 -26.31
CA SER A 287 -30.44 -14.51 -26.72
C SER A 287 -31.29 -15.77 -26.69
N ASN A 288 -32.12 -15.92 -25.66
CA ASN A 288 -32.92 -17.12 -25.41
C ASN A 288 -34.33 -16.95 -25.97
N PHE A 289 -34.79 -17.93 -26.75
CA PHE A 289 -36.13 -17.99 -27.32
C PHE A 289 -36.75 -19.34 -26.97
N THR A 290 -37.86 -19.33 -26.23
CA THR A 290 -38.66 -20.53 -26.00
C THR A 290 -39.89 -20.49 -26.89
N ILE A 291 -39.99 -21.43 -27.83
CA ILE A 291 -41.07 -21.51 -28.80
C ILE A 291 -41.86 -22.79 -28.56
N ARG A 292 -43.11 -22.64 -28.14
CA ARG A 292 -44.03 -23.78 -28.02
C ARG A 292 -44.60 -24.15 -29.36
N VAL A 293 -44.65 -25.44 -29.63
CA VAL A 293 -45.20 -26.00 -30.86
C VAL A 293 -46.52 -26.70 -30.52
N ASP A 294 -47.63 -26.22 -31.06
CA ASP A 294 -48.96 -26.82 -30.91
C ASP A 294 -49.36 -27.54 -32.21
N LYS A 295 -49.81 -28.79 -32.15
CA LYS A 295 -50.25 -29.57 -33.32
C LYS A 295 -51.74 -29.37 -33.59
N LYS A 296 -52.10 -28.98 -34.82
CA LYS A 296 -53.52 -28.84 -35.22
C LYS A 296 -54.08 -30.18 -35.69
N ALA A 297 -55.02 -30.72 -34.91
CA ALA A 297 -55.56 -32.09 -35.01
C ALA A 297 -56.12 -32.50 -36.39
N GLU A 298 -56.45 -31.57 -37.30
CA GLU A 298 -57.12 -31.89 -38.58
C GLU A 298 -56.29 -31.63 -39.85
N THR A 299 -55.08 -31.04 -39.78
CA THR A 299 -54.36 -30.56 -40.99
C THR A 299 -52.90 -31.02 -41.12
N GLY A 300 -52.33 -31.66 -40.09
CA GLY A 300 -50.89 -31.96 -40.03
C GLY A 300 -49.99 -30.72 -39.92
N GLN A 301 -50.56 -29.53 -39.72
CA GLN A 301 -49.83 -28.27 -39.52
C GLN A 301 -49.61 -27.98 -38.03
N TYR A 302 -48.57 -27.20 -37.75
CA TYR A 302 -48.16 -26.80 -36.42
C TYR A 302 -48.32 -25.28 -36.24
N THR A 303 -48.56 -24.85 -35.00
CA THR A 303 -48.58 -23.44 -34.61
C THR A 303 -47.41 -23.18 -33.68
N LEU A 304 -46.56 -22.22 -34.02
CA LEU A 304 -45.38 -21.85 -33.24
C LEU A 304 -45.67 -20.58 -32.46
N THR A 305 -45.56 -20.63 -31.14
CA THR A 305 -45.84 -19.52 -30.23
C THR A 305 -44.58 -19.18 -29.43
N LEU A 306 -44.10 -17.94 -29.51
CA LEU A 306 -43.05 -17.46 -28.61
C LEU A 306 -43.62 -17.36 -27.19
N VAL A 307 -43.08 -18.11 -26.25
CA VAL A 307 -43.54 -18.17 -24.86
C VAL A 307 -42.61 -17.36 -23.94
N ASN A 308 -41.32 -17.32 -24.27
CA ASN A 308 -40.33 -16.57 -23.51
C ASN A 308 -39.24 -16.04 -24.44
N GLU A 309 -38.79 -14.82 -24.15
CA GLU A 309 -37.63 -14.18 -24.76
C GLU A 309 -36.83 -13.48 -23.67
N SER A 310 -35.53 -13.75 -23.61
CA SER A 310 -34.63 -13.08 -22.67
C SER A 310 -33.22 -12.93 -23.22
N ILE A 311 -32.52 -11.89 -22.78
CA ILE A 311 -31.08 -11.73 -23.00
C ILE A 311 -30.39 -11.92 -21.66
N THR A 312 -29.58 -12.97 -21.52
CA THR A 312 -28.91 -13.33 -20.27
C THR A 312 -27.39 -13.24 -20.40
N PRO A 313 -26.63 -13.18 -19.28
CA PRO A 313 -25.21 -13.49 -19.31
C PRO A 313 -24.96 -14.87 -19.94
N TRP A 314 -23.74 -15.07 -20.45
CA TRP A 314 -23.36 -16.35 -21.05
C TRP A 314 -23.31 -17.45 -19.99
N GLU A 315 -23.90 -18.60 -20.32
CA GLU A 315 -23.91 -19.81 -19.51
C GLU A 315 -22.95 -20.83 -20.12
N SER A 316 -22.34 -21.68 -19.27
CA SER A 316 -21.42 -22.73 -19.71
C SER A 316 -21.97 -23.53 -20.88
N ASP A 317 -21.20 -23.62 -21.98
CA ASP A 317 -21.64 -24.30 -23.18
C ASP A 317 -21.85 -25.81 -22.97
N LEU A 318 -22.91 -26.32 -23.60
CA LEU A 318 -23.33 -27.72 -23.54
C LEU A 318 -22.59 -28.60 -24.57
N VAL A 319 -21.84 -27.98 -25.48
CA VAL A 319 -21.18 -28.62 -26.63
C VAL A 319 -19.71 -28.17 -26.64
N SER A 320 -18.81 -29.09 -26.34
CA SER A 320 -17.34 -28.93 -26.35
C SER A 320 -16.71 -30.32 -26.42
N HIS A 321 -15.49 -30.43 -26.93
CA HIS A 321 -14.85 -31.71 -27.19
C HIS A 321 -14.57 -32.59 -25.96
N ASP A 322 -14.72 -32.07 -24.73
CA ASP A 322 -14.74 -32.83 -23.46
C ASP A 322 -16.03 -32.60 -22.62
N ALA A 323 -17.17 -32.28 -23.24
CA ALA A 323 -18.43 -31.91 -22.55
C ALA A 323 -18.97 -32.93 -21.54
N GLU A 324 -18.89 -34.23 -21.84
CA GLU A 324 -19.52 -35.26 -21.02
C GLU A 324 -18.73 -35.61 -19.73
N GLY A 325 -17.42 -35.38 -19.71
CA GLY A 325 -16.54 -35.76 -18.57
C GLY A 325 -16.58 -34.80 -17.37
N LYS A 326 -17.15 -33.60 -17.55
CA LYS A 326 -17.13 -32.52 -16.54
C LYS A 326 -18.52 -31.93 -16.25
N ALA A 327 -19.60 -32.62 -16.62
CA ALA A 327 -20.95 -32.15 -16.33
C ALA A 327 -21.35 -32.44 -14.87
N TYR A 328 -22.04 -31.51 -14.22
CA TYR A 328 -22.74 -31.78 -12.96
C TYR A 328 -23.90 -32.73 -13.20
N ILE A 329 -24.02 -33.74 -12.36
CA ILE A 329 -25.27 -34.47 -12.22
C ILE A 329 -26.17 -33.65 -11.32
N VAL A 330 -27.27 -33.15 -11.88
CA VAL A 330 -28.25 -32.34 -11.15
C VAL A 330 -29.25 -33.27 -10.46
N ILE A 331 -29.35 -33.17 -9.14
CA ILE A 331 -30.30 -33.94 -8.32
C ILE A 331 -31.19 -32.98 -7.58
N ASN A 332 -32.49 -33.03 -7.90
CA ASN A 332 -33.50 -32.37 -7.09
C ASN A 332 -33.91 -33.26 -5.93
N THR A 333 -33.94 -32.72 -4.72
CA THR A 333 -34.25 -33.52 -3.52
C THR A 333 -35.05 -32.73 -2.48
N THR A 334 -35.57 -33.48 -1.51
CA THR A 334 -36.17 -32.95 -0.28
C THR A 334 -35.29 -33.36 0.89
N ARG A 335 -35.38 -32.62 1.99
CA ARG A 335 -34.57 -32.79 3.19
C ARG A 335 -34.43 -34.25 3.64
N GLY A 336 -33.19 -34.70 3.87
CA GLY A 336 -32.84 -36.05 4.35
C GLY A 336 -32.95 -37.16 3.30
N HIS A 337 -33.25 -36.82 2.03
CA HIS A 337 -33.56 -37.79 0.97
C HIS A 337 -32.61 -37.73 -0.24
N LEU A 338 -31.44 -37.07 -0.13
CA LEU A 338 -30.49 -36.95 -1.24
C LEU A 338 -30.05 -38.32 -1.77
N LYS A 339 -29.68 -39.25 -0.88
CA LYS A 339 -29.27 -40.61 -1.24
C LYS A 339 -30.35 -41.35 -2.04
N SER A 340 -31.59 -41.34 -1.56
CA SER A 340 -32.72 -41.96 -2.27
C SER A 340 -33.01 -41.27 -3.60
N SER A 341 -32.81 -39.95 -3.69
CA SER A 341 -33.03 -39.18 -4.93
C SER A 341 -31.97 -39.50 -5.99
N ILE A 342 -30.71 -39.70 -5.60
CA ILE A 342 -29.64 -40.17 -6.50
C ILE A 342 -29.94 -41.56 -7.04
N ILE A 343 -30.38 -42.49 -6.17
CA ILE A 343 -30.75 -43.85 -6.57
C ILE A 343 -31.95 -43.84 -7.51
N ALA A 344 -32.97 -43.03 -7.22
CA ALA A 344 -34.15 -42.87 -8.08
C ALA A 344 -33.80 -42.28 -9.47
N ALA A 345 -32.74 -41.46 -9.55
CA ALA A 345 -32.19 -40.97 -10.81
C ALA A 345 -31.32 -42.00 -11.56
N ASN A 346 -31.27 -43.26 -11.11
CA ASN A 346 -30.44 -44.34 -11.65
C ASN A 346 -28.94 -44.00 -11.70
N LYS A 347 -28.42 -43.32 -10.67
CA LYS A 347 -27.00 -42.97 -10.53
C LYS A 347 -26.35 -43.72 -9.36
N ASP A 348 -25.06 -44.02 -9.50
CA ASP A 348 -24.25 -44.66 -8.47
C ASP A 348 -23.51 -43.58 -7.66
N TYR A 349 -23.96 -43.34 -6.43
CA TYR A 349 -23.39 -42.31 -5.56
C TYR A 349 -21.92 -42.56 -5.18
N THR A 350 -21.43 -43.79 -5.30
CA THR A 350 -20.02 -44.13 -4.99
C THR A 350 -19.05 -43.73 -6.11
N LYS A 351 -19.58 -43.51 -7.32
CA LYS A 351 -18.81 -43.09 -8.52
C LYS A 351 -19.08 -41.65 -8.94
N LEU A 352 -19.99 -40.98 -8.23
CA LEU A 352 -20.41 -39.62 -8.52
C LEU A 352 -19.32 -38.64 -8.09
N LYS A 353 -18.67 -38.02 -9.08
CA LYS A 353 -17.64 -36.99 -8.87
C LYS A 353 -18.20 -35.58 -8.77
N ASN A 354 -19.28 -35.32 -9.51
CA ASN A 354 -19.71 -33.97 -9.85
C ASN A 354 -21.20 -33.82 -9.57
N LEU A 355 -21.57 -33.15 -8.47
CA LEU A 355 -22.95 -33.05 -8.01
C LEU A 355 -23.41 -31.59 -7.94
N LYS A 356 -24.56 -31.31 -8.56
CA LYS A 356 -25.34 -30.10 -8.31
C LYS A 356 -26.65 -30.50 -7.64
N ILE A 357 -27.01 -29.79 -6.57
CA ILE A 357 -28.23 -30.08 -5.82
C ILE A 357 -29.22 -28.93 -6.00
N THR A 358 -30.49 -29.28 -6.20
CA THR A 358 -31.62 -28.34 -6.15
C THR A 358 -32.67 -28.85 -5.15
N GLY A 359 -33.59 -27.98 -4.74
CA GLY A 359 -34.60 -28.33 -3.73
C GLY A 359 -34.11 -28.00 -2.33
N GLU A 360 -34.19 -28.96 -1.41
CA GLU A 360 -33.92 -28.73 0.02
C GLU A 360 -33.05 -29.85 0.60
N ILE A 361 -32.00 -29.49 1.34
CA ILE A 361 -31.12 -30.43 2.06
C ILE A 361 -30.89 -30.01 3.50
N ASP A 362 -30.53 -30.96 4.35
CA ASP A 362 -30.15 -30.71 5.74
C ASP A 362 -28.90 -31.48 6.19
N ALA A 363 -28.62 -31.46 7.49
CA ALA A 363 -27.43 -32.08 8.08
C ALA A 363 -27.29 -33.57 7.74
N THR A 364 -28.38 -34.32 7.57
CA THR A 364 -28.32 -35.74 7.20
C THR A 364 -27.80 -35.92 5.77
N ASP A 365 -28.19 -35.05 4.83
CA ASP A 365 -27.70 -35.09 3.45
C ASP A 365 -26.21 -34.72 3.37
N PHE A 366 -25.76 -33.74 4.15
CA PHE A 366 -24.34 -33.39 4.26
C PHE A 366 -23.51 -34.54 4.84
N GLU A 367 -23.99 -35.20 5.89
CA GLU A 367 -23.32 -36.37 6.47
C GLU A 367 -23.19 -37.51 5.45
N PHE A 368 -24.23 -37.74 4.65
CA PHE A 368 -24.19 -38.69 3.54
C PHE A 368 -23.13 -38.31 2.49
N MET A 369 -23.09 -37.06 2.02
CA MET A 369 -22.09 -36.63 1.04
C MET A 369 -20.66 -36.73 1.58
N LYS A 370 -20.46 -36.37 2.85
CA LYS A 370 -19.15 -36.41 3.51
C LYS A 370 -18.63 -37.86 3.63
N ASN A 371 -19.46 -38.75 4.17
CA ASN A 371 -19.03 -40.09 4.60
C ASN A 371 -19.16 -41.16 3.50
N GLU A 372 -20.17 -41.07 2.63
CA GLU A 372 -20.49 -42.14 1.67
C GLU A 372 -20.11 -41.82 0.22
N MET A 373 -20.10 -40.55 -0.19
CA MET A 373 -19.74 -40.16 -1.56
C MET A 373 -18.22 -39.98 -1.72
N THR A 374 -17.47 -41.07 -1.63
CA THR A 374 -15.99 -41.05 -1.55
C THR A 374 -15.28 -40.42 -2.75
N GLN A 375 -15.89 -40.43 -3.93
CA GLN A 375 -15.34 -39.82 -5.16
C GLN A 375 -15.85 -38.40 -5.44
N LEU A 376 -16.65 -37.79 -4.56
CA LEU A 376 -17.18 -36.44 -4.78
C LEU A 376 -16.04 -35.42 -4.81
N GLU A 377 -15.80 -34.85 -5.98
CA GLU A 377 -14.77 -33.86 -6.32
C GLU A 377 -15.34 -32.45 -6.45
N ALA A 378 -16.58 -32.29 -6.89
CA ALA A 378 -17.21 -31.00 -7.09
C ALA A 378 -18.64 -30.95 -6.59
N LEU A 379 -18.93 -29.92 -5.78
CA LEU A 379 -20.24 -29.72 -5.20
C LEU A 379 -20.75 -28.30 -5.49
N ASN A 380 -21.89 -28.24 -6.18
CA ASN A 380 -22.59 -27.00 -6.44
C ASN A 380 -23.90 -26.93 -5.65
N LEU A 381 -23.95 -26.01 -4.68
CA LEU A 381 -25.09 -25.76 -3.80
C LEU A 381 -25.82 -24.45 -4.14
N LYS A 382 -25.50 -23.80 -5.26
CA LYS A 382 -25.98 -22.44 -5.59
C LYS A 382 -27.50 -22.29 -5.44
N ASP A 383 -28.25 -23.25 -5.97
CA ASP A 383 -29.72 -23.21 -6.09
C ASP A 383 -30.46 -24.01 -5.00
N VAL A 384 -29.75 -24.62 -4.04
CA VAL A 384 -30.37 -25.43 -2.97
C VAL A 384 -30.68 -24.60 -1.73
N LYS A 385 -31.79 -24.89 -1.08
CA LYS A 385 -32.06 -24.40 0.28
C LYS A 385 -31.41 -25.33 1.29
N VAL A 386 -30.53 -24.78 2.12
CA VAL A 386 -29.84 -25.54 3.17
C VAL A 386 -30.50 -25.28 4.52
N TYR A 387 -30.75 -26.34 5.29
CA TYR A 387 -31.30 -26.24 6.64
C TYR A 387 -30.26 -26.73 7.66
N GLY A 388 -29.99 -25.90 8.67
CA GLY A 388 -28.97 -26.19 9.67
C GLY A 388 -29.14 -25.37 10.94
N LYS A 389 -28.32 -25.70 11.94
CA LYS A 389 -28.21 -24.97 13.21
C LYS A 389 -26.84 -24.30 13.26
N PHE A 390 -26.78 -23.05 13.72
CA PHE A 390 -25.51 -22.32 13.78
C PHE A 390 -24.60 -22.80 14.91
N GLY A 391 -25.15 -22.92 16.12
CA GLY A 391 -24.41 -23.28 17.33
C GLY A 391 -24.07 -22.06 18.20
N GLU A 392 -22.97 -22.14 18.94
CA GLU A 392 -22.56 -21.10 19.89
C GLU A 392 -21.97 -19.86 19.19
N GLN A 393 -22.31 -18.67 19.69
CA GLN A 393 -21.77 -17.40 19.24
C GLN A 393 -20.82 -16.82 20.30
N GLU A 394 -19.51 -16.80 20.01
CA GLU A 394 -18.47 -16.31 20.94
C GLU A 394 -18.68 -14.84 21.32
N TRP A 395 -19.25 -14.05 20.41
CA TRP A 395 -19.40 -12.61 20.62
C TRP A 395 -20.42 -12.27 21.72
N ASN A 396 -21.55 -12.97 21.79
CA ASN A 396 -22.60 -12.66 22.76
C ASN A 396 -22.89 -13.81 23.75
N GLY A 397 -22.21 -14.95 23.60
CA GLY A 397 -22.44 -16.16 24.41
C GLY A 397 -23.80 -16.82 24.17
N ILE A 398 -24.53 -16.43 23.12
CA ILE A 398 -25.86 -16.96 22.81
C ILE A 398 -25.73 -18.15 21.87
N SER A 399 -26.28 -19.28 22.29
CA SER A 399 -26.40 -20.46 21.44
C SER A 399 -27.62 -20.36 20.51
N ASP A 400 -27.39 -20.41 19.19
CA ASP A 400 -28.41 -20.45 18.14
C ASP A 400 -28.56 -21.89 17.61
N ASN A 401 -29.18 -22.73 18.44
CA ASN A 401 -29.44 -24.15 18.18
C ASN A 401 -30.79 -24.40 17.48
N VAL A 402 -31.44 -23.35 16.98
CA VAL A 402 -32.68 -23.45 16.20
C VAL A 402 -32.31 -23.73 14.76
N GLU A 403 -32.94 -24.74 14.17
CA GLU A 403 -32.74 -25.04 12.76
C GLU A 403 -33.43 -23.98 11.89
N LYS A 404 -32.71 -23.46 10.90
CA LYS A 404 -33.16 -22.41 9.99
C LYS A 404 -32.70 -22.69 8.56
N GLU A 405 -33.45 -22.13 7.61
CA GLU A 405 -33.01 -22.05 6.22
C GLU A 405 -31.78 -21.12 6.11
N GLY A 406 -30.90 -21.40 5.16
CA GLY A 406 -29.72 -20.58 4.89
C GLY A 406 -28.55 -20.84 5.85
N VAL A 407 -28.54 -21.95 6.58
CA VAL A 407 -27.43 -22.31 7.48
C VAL A 407 -26.75 -23.59 7.01
N ILE A 408 -25.46 -23.51 6.66
CA ILE A 408 -24.64 -24.72 6.46
C ILE A 408 -24.36 -25.34 7.84
N PRO A 409 -24.70 -26.63 8.07
CA PRO A 409 -24.66 -27.23 9.41
C PRO A 409 -23.24 -27.50 9.93
N TYR A 410 -23.17 -27.77 11.24
CA TYR A 410 -21.95 -28.20 11.93
C TYR A 410 -21.31 -29.41 11.23
N VAL A 411 -20.00 -29.36 11.00
CA VAL A 411 -19.18 -30.42 10.36
C VAL A 411 -19.72 -30.95 9.02
N ALA A 412 -20.43 -30.10 8.27
CA ALA A 412 -21.09 -30.45 7.01
C ALA A 412 -20.23 -31.29 6.07
N MET A 413 -19.01 -30.83 5.79
CA MET A 413 -18.04 -31.44 4.88
C MET A 413 -16.64 -31.55 5.49
N GLU A 414 -16.52 -31.51 6.82
CA GLU A 414 -15.23 -31.57 7.49
C GLU A 414 -14.35 -32.73 7.00
N GLY A 415 -13.09 -32.43 6.70
CA GLY A 415 -12.07 -33.42 6.30
C GLY A 415 -12.30 -34.03 4.91
N LYS A 416 -13.21 -33.47 4.11
CA LYS A 416 -13.53 -34.00 2.77
C LYS A 416 -12.43 -33.66 1.78
N SER A 417 -11.31 -34.38 1.85
CA SER A 417 -10.14 -34.18 0.99
C SER A 417 -10.37 -34.50 -0.49
N SER A 418 -11.43 -35.24 -0.83
CA SER A 418 -11.79 -35.46 -2.23
C SER A 418 -12.37 -34.20 -2.88
N LEU A 419 -12.93 -33.27 -2.10
CA LEU A 419 -13.60 -32.07 -2.60
C LEU A 419 -12.57 -31.06 -3.10
N LEU A 420 -12.63 -30.76 -4.40
CA LEU A 420 -11.77 -29.83 -5.12
C LEU A 420 -12.46 -28.50 -5.41
N TYR A 421 -13.77 -28.54 -5.66
CA TYR A 421 -14.58 -27.38 -6.07
C TYR A 421 -15.85 -27.26 -5.22
N LEU A 422 -16.12 -26.05 -4.72
CA LEU A 422 -17.27 -25.75 -3.87
C LEU A 422 -17.94 -24.47 -4.32
N VAL A 423 -19.24 -24.54 -4.63
CA VAL A 423 -20.10 -23.37 -4.81
C VAL A 423 -21.11 -23.33 -3.67
N LEU A 424 -21.10 -22.24 -2.89
CA LEU A 424 -22.01 -22.04 -1.76
C LEU A 424 -23.42 -21.62 -2.26
N PRO A 425 -24.48 -21.84 -1.45
CA PRO A 425 -25.84 -21.39 -1.79
C PRO A 425 -25.97 -19.88 -1.95
N ASP A 426 -26.71 -19.40 -2.94
CA ASP A 426 -26.97 -17.96 -3.14
C ASP A 426 -27.76 -17.35 -1.97
N LYS A 427 -28.62 -18.14 -1.32
CA LYS A 427 -29.45 -17.73 -0.18
C LYS A 427 -28.89 -18.28 1.13
N LEU A 428 -27.72 -17.80 1.53
CA LEU A 428 -27.05 -18.21 2.75
C LEU A 428 -27.03 -17.09 3.80
N GLU A 429 -27.39 -17.42 5.04
CA GLU A 429 -27.36 -16.53 6.21
C GLU A 429 -26.12 -16.80 7.08
N ALA A 430 -25.72 -18.07 7.24
CA ALA A 430 -24.61 -18.42 8.12
C ALA A 430 -23.92 -19.74 7.74
N ILE A 431 -22.68 -19.89 8.20
CA ILE A 431 -21.87 -21.10 8.05
C ILE A 431 -21.45 -21.56 9.44
N SER A 432 -21.88 -22.75 9.88
CA SER A 432 -21.65 -23.24 11.24
C SER A 432 -20.23 -23.72 11.49
N GLU A 433 -19.96 -24.05 12.75
CA GLU A 433 -18.69 -24.56 13.21
C GLU A 433 -18.18 -25.75 12.37
N ARG A 434 -16.90 -25.69 11.99
CA ARG A 434 -16.14 -26.73 11.28
C ARG A 434 -16.79 -27.20 9.98
N ALA A 435 -17.69 -26.42 9.38
CA ALA A 435 -18.45 -26.81 8.19
C ALA A 435 -17.58 -27.38 7.05
N PHE A 436 -16.42 -26.78 6.79
CA PHE A 436 -15.47 -27.18 5.76
C PHE A 436 -14.03 -27.34 6.29
N SER A 437 -13.85 -27.44 7.62
CA SER A 437 -12.53 -27.60 8.23
C SER A 437 -11.77 -28.78 7.61
N ASN A 438 -10.45 -28.66 7.41
CA ASN A 438 -9.59 -29.69 6.82
C ASN A 438 -9.99 -30.17 5.41
N CYS A 439 -10.75 -29.38 4.64
CA CYS A 439 -10.95 -29.64 3.22
C CYS A 439 -9.72 -29.16 2.41
N ILE A 440 -8.62 -29.88 2.57
CA ILE A 440 -7.28 -29.45 2.14
C ILE A 440 -7.11 -29.25 0.62
N ASN A 441 -7.99 -29.81 -0.20
CA ASN A 441 -7.87 -29.78 -1.67
C ASN A 441 -8.89 -28.85 -2.35
N ILE A 442 -9.77 -28.17 -1.60
CA ILE A 442 -10.63 -27.14 -2.18
C ILE A 442 -9.71 -26.08 -2.78
N SER A 443 -9.85 -25.81 -4.07
CA SER A 443 -8.97 -24.95 -4.84
C SER A 443 -9.72 -23.75 -5.42
N GLY A 444 -8.98 -22.75 -5.90
CA GLY A 444 -9.56 -21.51 -6.44
C GLY A 444 -9.87 -20.47 -5.36
N SER A 445 -10.80 -19.58 -5.65
CA SER A 445 -11.26 -18.51 -4.77
C SER A 445 -12.41 -18.97 -3.88
N LEU A 446 -12.52 -18.41 -2.67
CA LEU A 446 -13.64 -18.63 -1.78
C LEU A 446 -14.54 -17.40 -1.78
N MET A 447 -15.73 -17.55 -2.38
CA MET A 447 -16.74 -16.50 -2.45
C MET A 447 -17.80 -16.75 -1.39
N ILE A 448 -17.79 -15.97 -0.31
CA ILE A 448 -18.87 -16.00 0.69
C ILE A 448 -20.03 -15.12 0.18
N PRO A 449 -21.23 -15.68 -0.05
CA PRO A 449 -22.32 -14.98 -0.73
C PRO A 449 -22.93 -13.84 0.11
N GLU A 450 -23.45 -12.82 -0.57
CA GLU A 450 -24.19 -11.72 0.07
C GLU A 450 -25.44 -12.26 0.78
N GLY A 451 -25.69 -11.77 2.00
CA GLY A 451 -26.70 -12.33 2.91
C GLY A 451 -26.07 -13.05 4.10
N VAL A 452 -24.84 -13.56 3.98
CA VAL A 452 -24.14 -14.18 5.10
C VAL A 452 -23.82 -13.12 6.15
N THR A 453 -24.22 -13.39 7.39
CA THR A 453 -24.03 -12.49 8.53
C THR A 453 -23.00 -13.01 9.53
N ARG A 454 -22.77 -14.34 9.56
CA ARG A 454 -21.98 -15.02 10.59
C ARG A 454 -21.23 -16.24 10.03
N ILE A 455 -19.93 -16.35 10.36
CA ILE A 455 -19.08 -17.51 10.06
C ILE A 455 -18.60 -18.13 11.37
N GLY A 456 -18.86 -19.42 11.56
CA GLY A 456 -18.66 -20.17 12.79
C GLY A 456 -17.23 -20.65 13.04
N TYR A 457 -17.01 -21.19 14.25
CA TYR A 457 -15.69 -21.61 14.73
C TYR A 457 -15.02 -22.58 13.77
N SER A 458 -13.78 -22.29 13.36
CA SER A 458 -13.01 -23.13 12.43
C SER A 458 -13.72 -23.50 11.12
N ALA A 459 -14.69 -22.70 10.64
CA ALA A 459 -15.55 -23.06 9.49
C ALA A 459 -14.75 -23.50 8.26
N PHE A 460 -13.61 -22.86 7.97
CA PHE A 460 -12.72 -23.16 6.86
C PHE A 460 -11.27 -23.42 7.30
N ALA A 461 -11.02 -23.71 8.59
CA ALA A 461 -9.67 -23.93 9.09
C ALA A 461 -8.93 -25.03 8.29
N PHE A 462 -7.65 -24.83 8.01
CA PHE A 462 -6.79 -25.75 7.28
C PHE A 462 -7.23 -26.07 5.83
N CYS A 463 -8.00 -25.20 5.17
CA CYS A 463 -8.30 -25.31 3.75
C CYS A 463 -7.14 -24.79 2.88
N ARG A 464 -6.01 -25.52 2.90
CA ARG A 464 -4.74 -25.12 2.26
C ARG A 464 -4.73 -25.16 0.72
N GLY A 465 -5.72 -25.77 0.10
CA GLY A 465 -5.86 -25.76 -1.35
C GLY A 465 -6.35 -24.41 -1.89
N ILE A 466 -6.97 -23.58 -1.04
CA ILE A 466 -7.60 -22.33 -1.44
C ILE A 466 -6.50 -21.29 -1.64
N LYS A 467 -6.09 -21.13 -2.89
CA LYS A 467 -5.00 -20.23 -3.31
C LYS A 467 -5.48 -19.00 -4.08
N GLY A 468 -6.80 -18.82 -4.20
CA GLY A 468 -7.41 -17.65 -4.83
C GLY A 468 -7.78 -16.56 -3.83
N ASP A 469 -8.77 -15.77 -4.23
CA ASP A 469 -9.28 -14.64 -3.44
C ASP A 469 -10.23 -15.10 -2.33
N LEU A 470 -10.25 -14.34 -1.24
CA LEU A 470 -11.31 -14.40 -0.23
C LEU A 470 -12.26 -13.20 -0.44
N SER A 471 -13.50 -13.48 -0.85
CA SER A 471 -14.54 -12.45 -0.94
C SER A 471 -15.49 -12.56 0.26
N LEU A 472 -15.57 -11.50 1.05
CA LEU A 472 -16.44 -11.39 2.21
C LEU A 472 -17.59 -10.40 1.93
N PRO A 473 -18.85 -10.75 2.26
CA PRO A 473 -20.01 -9.93 1.92
C PRO A 473 -20.19 -8.75 2.87
N ASN A 474 -20.87 -7.71 2.41
CA ASN A 474 -21.11 -6.50 3.21
C ASN A 474 -22.10 -6.72 4.36
N THR A 475 -22.91 -7.78 4.29
CA THR A 475 -23.79 -8.23 5.38
C THR A 475 -23.05 -8.89 6.55
N LEU A 476 -21.77 -9.24 6.39
CA LEU A 476 -21.01 -9.98 7.39
C LEU A 476 -20.74 -9.13 8.64
N LYS A 477 -21.10 -9.66 9.81
CA LYS A 477 -20.91 -9.00 11.12
C LYS A 477 -19.94 -9.73 12.04
N TYR A 478 -19.80 -11.04 11.86
CA TYR A 478 -19.12 -11.93 12.80
C TYR A 478 -18.29 -12.99 12.11
N ILE A 479 -17.01 -13.05 12.45
CA ILE A 479 -16.07 -14.13 12.10
C ILE A 479 -15.61 -14.74 13.42
N ALA A 480 -15.96 -16.00 13.66
CA ALA A 480 -15.59 -16.73 14.88
C ALA A 480 -14.10 -17.09 14.93
N SER A 481 -13.67 -17.66 16.05
CA SER A 481 -12.29 -18.09 16.22
C SER A 481 -11.89 -19.17 15.21
N SER A 482 -10.66 -19.08 14.71
CA SER A 482 -10.03 -19.97 13.73
C SER A 482 -10.77 -20.12 12.40
N ALA A 483 -11.77 -19.28 12.09
CA ALA A 483 -12.65 -19.46 10.93
C ALA A 483 -11.89 -19.69 9.62
N PHE A 484 -10.77 -18.99 9.40
CA PHE A 484 -9.90 -19.11 8.24
C PHE A 484 -8.45 -19.44 8.62
N HIS A 485 -8.22 -20.05 9.79
CA HIS A 485 -6.87 -20.40 10.24
C HIS A 485 -6.14 -21.29 9.22
N SER A 486 -4.90 -20.94 8.86
CA SER A 486 -4.06 -21.70 7.92
C SER A 486 -4.74 -21.99 6.56
N CYS A 487 -5.38 -20.98 5.96
CA CYS A 487 -5.80 -21.02 4.55
C CYS A 487 -4.71 -20.34 3.69
N ASP A 488 -4.43 -20.85 2.50
CA ASP A 488 -3.32 -20.35 1.66
C ASP A 488 -3.79 -19.26 0.67
N PHE A 489 -4.71 -18.37 1.09
CA PHE A 489 -5.28 -17.30 0.24
C PHE A 489 -4.19 -16.43 -0.36
N THR A 490 -4.38 -15.97 -1.60
CA THR A 490 -3.39 -15.14 -2.32
C THR A 490 -4.04 -13.85 -2.82
N CYS A 491 -4.47 -12.98 -1.90
CA CYS A 491 -5.21 -11.76 -2.23
C CYS A 491 -4.92 -10.61 -1.26
N GLN A 492 -5.34 -9.39 -1.60
CA GLN A 492 -5.47 -8.34 -0.60
C GLN A 492 -6.63 -8.68 0.34
N LEU A 493 -6.42 -8.63 1.66
CA LEU A 493 -7.50 -8.87 2.62
C LEU A 493 -8.41 -7.64 2.74
N ILE A 494 -9.65 -7.77 2.25
CA ILE A 494 -10.66 -6.72 2.34
C ILE A 494 -11.70 -7.12 3.40
N LEU A 495 -11.70 -6.40 4.53
CA LEU A 495 -12.66 -6.60 5.61
C LEU A 495 -13.94 -5.76 5.35
N PRO A 496 -15.15 -6.35 5.50
CA PRO A 496 -16.41 -5.67 5.21
C PRO A 496 -16.74 -4.57 6.23
N ILE A 497 -17.39 -3.49 5.78
CA ILE A 497 -17.63 -2.27 6.57
C ILE A 497 -18.52 -2.47 7.81
N ASN A 498 -19.37 -3.49 7.80
CA ASN A 498 -20.27 -3.83 8.91
C ASN A 498 -19.71 -4.90 9.84
N LEU A 499 -18.47 -5.35 9.62
CA LEU A 499 -17.82 -6.33 10.49
C LEU A 499 -17.61 -5.73 11.88
N GLN A 500 -18.01 -6.48 12.91
CA GLN A 500 -18.02 -6.00 14.28
C GLN A 500 -17.17 -6.88 15.21
N TYR A 501 -16.90 -8.13 14.83
CA TYR A 501 -16.17 -9.10 15.64
C TYR A 501 -15.30 -10.02 14.79
N ILE A 502 -14.03 -10.16 15.20
CA ILE A 502 -13.07 -11.12 14.67
C ILE A 502 -12.55 -11.96 15.84
N GLY A 503 -12.79 -13.27 15.78
CA GLY A 503 -12.38 -14.22 16.83
C GLY A 503 -10.87 -14.47 16.88
N ALA A 504 -10.46 -15.26 17.87
CA ALA A 504 -9.06 -15.63 18.05
C ALA A 504 -8.57 -16.49 16.87
N ASN A 505 -7.33 -16.31 16.43
CA ASN A 505 -6.70 -17.08 15.35
C ASN A 505 -7.46 -17.03 13.99
N ALA A 506 -8.43 -16.13 13.82
CA ALA A 506 -9.36 -16.15 12.70
C ALA A 506 -8.68 -16.18 11.32
N PHE A 507 -7.57 -15.46 11.17
CA PHE A 507 -6.75 -15.38 9.96
C PHE A 507 -5.29 -15.79 10.21
N GLU A 508 -4.99 -16.49 11.30
CA GLU A 508 -3.61 -16.87 11.63
C GLU A 508 -2.99 -17.75 10.54
N TYR A 509 -1.68 -17.57 10.27
CA TYR A 509 -0.90 -18.29 9.26
C TYR A 509 -1.39 -18.14 7.81
N ASN A 510 -2.13 -17.08 7.49
CA ASN A 510 -2.51 -16.76 6.11
C ASN A 510 -1.44 -15.88 5.45
N ASN A 511 -0.31 -16.49 5.09
CA ASN A 511 0.85 -15.77 4.57
C ASN A 511 0.61 -15.12 3.20
N GLY A 512 -0.36 -15.57 2.40
CA GLY A 512 -0.58 -14.98 1.08
C GLY A 512 -1.43 -13.71 1.09
N PHE A 513 -1.94 -13.25 2.25
CA PHE A 513 -2.54 -11.92 2.37
C PHE A 513 -1.48 -10.83 2.24
N TYR A 514 -1.70 -9.90 1.29
CA TYR A 514 -0.75 -8.82 1.00
C TYR A 514 -1.39 -7.42 1.07
N GLY A 515 -0.53 -6.40 1.10
CA GLY A 515 -0.93 -4.99 1.12
C GLY A 515 -1.22 -4.46 2.53
N ASN A 516 -1.89 -3.32 2.60
CA ASN A 516 -2.25 -2.67 3.86
C ASN A 516 -3.51 -3.29 4.47
N LEU A 517 -3.49 -3.56 5.77
CA LEU A 517 -4.67 -4.04 6.50
C LEU A 517 -5.54 -2.86 6.96
N SER A 518 -6.73 -2.72 6.37
CA SER A 518 -7.71 -1.72 6.78
C SER A 518 -8.72 -2.32 7.77
N LEU A 519 -8.60 -1.94 9.05
CA LEU A 519 -9.57 -2.29 10.08
C LEU A 519 -10.72 -1.27 10.09
N GLN A 520 -11.96 -1.76 9.98
CA GLN A 520 -13.17 -0.92 9.85
C GLN A 520 -13.63 -0.36 11.20
N ASP A 521 -14.24 0.85 11.19
CA ASP A 521 -14.65 1.58 12.41
C ASP A 521 -15.74 0.90 13.25
N ASN A 522 -16.42 -0.11 12.70
CA ASN A 522 -17.45 -0.86 13.41
C ASN A 522 -16.92 -2.03 14.24
N LEU A 523 -15.65 -2.39 14.11
CA LEU A 523 -15.03 -3.44 14.90
C LEU A 523 -15.01 -3.08 16.38
N THR A 524 -15.58 -3.97 17.19
CA THR A 524 -15.63 -3.87 18.66
C THR A 524 -14.73 -4.88 19.35
N TYR A 525 -14.28 -5.91 18.63
CA TYR A 525 -13.43 -6.98 19.16
C TYR A 525 -12.53 -7.58 18.09
N ILE A 526 -11.26 -7.82 18.46
CA ILE A 526 -10.25 -8.54 17.68
C ILE A 526 -9.56 -9.51 18.63
N GLY A 527 -9.72 -10.81 18.39
CA GLY A 527 -9.24 -11.86 19.29
C GLY A 527 -7.72 -12.06 19.27
N ALA A 528 -7.24 -12.86 20.22
CA ALA A 528 -5.84 -13.25 20.31
C ALA A 528 -5.38 -13.97 19.03
N CYS A 529 -4.15 -13.73 18.59
CA CYS A 529 -3.59 -14.29 17.35
C CYS A 529 -4.39 -14.04 16.06
N ALA A 530 -5.39 -13.14 16.04
CA ALA A 530 -6.33 -13.00 14.91
C ALA A 530 -5.63 -12.88 13.54
N PHE A 531 -4.52 -12.15 13.46
CA PHE A 531 -3.70 -11.99 12.26
C PHE A 531 -2.26 -12.48 12.45
N ASN A 532 -1.97 -13.25 13.51
CA ASN A 532 -0.61 -13.70 13.79
C ASN A 532 -0.02 -14.46 12.59
N SER A 533 1.25 -14.18 12.28
CA SER A 533 1.95 -14.80 11.15
C SER A 533 1.28 -14.57 9.78
N CYS A 534 0.62 -13.42 9.59
CA CYS A 534 0.26 -12.92 8.25
C CYS A 534 1.44 -12.13 7.66
N THR A 535 2.49 -12.84 7.25
CA THR A 535 3.83 -12.26 6.98
C THR A 535 3.91 -11.31 5.78
N ASN A 536 2.91 -11.24 4.91
CA ASN A 536 2.92 -10.34 3.75
C ASN A 536 2.06 -9.07 3.93
N LEU A 537 1.46 -8.85 5.11
CA LEU A 537 0.83 -7.58 5.46
C LEU A 537 1.89 -6.52 5.71
N ARG A 538 1.73 -5.35 5.09
CA ARG A 538 2.68 -4.22 5.11
C ARG A 538 1.97 -2.89 5.44
N GLY A 539 2.74 -1.82 5.56
CA GLY A 539 2.24 -0.45 5.72
C GLY A 539 1.81 -0.09 7.15
N ASP A 540 0.95 0.93 7.24
CA ASP A 540 0.41 1.45 8.49
C ASP A 540 -0.63 0.50 9.10
N LEU A 541 -0.74 0.50 10.42
CA LEU A 541 -1.81 -0.18 11.15
C LEU A 541 -2.56 0.80 12.03
N LYS A 542 -3.86 0.99 11.74
CA LYS A 542 -4.75 1.85 12.53
C LYS A 542 -5.76 1.01 13.30
N ILE A 543 -5.68 1.06 14.62
CA ILE A 543 -6.66 0.39 15.48
C ILE A 543 -7.96 1.23 15.57
N PRO A 544 -9.15 0.63 15.37
CA PRO A 544 -10.44 1.33 15.47
C PRO A 544 -10.76 1.85 16.88
N GLN A 545 -11.47 2.98 16.97
CA GLN A 545 -11.79 3.69 18.23
C GLN A 545 -12.61 2.89 19.25
N LYS A 546 -13.38 1.89 18.78
CA LYS A 546 -14.24 1.07 19.64
C LYS A 546 -13.49 -0.05 20.35
N ILE A 547 -12.25 -0.36 19.94
CA ILE A 547 -11.41 -1.36 20.59
C ILE A 547 -10.89 -0.82 21.93
N LYS A 548 -11.04 -1.61 22.99
CA LYS A 548 -10.62 -1.25 24.37
C LYS A 548 -9.38 -2.01 24.85
N GLU A 549 -9.08 -3.15 24.23
CA GLU A 549 -7.98 -4.02 24.59
C GLU A 549 -7.41 -4.62 23.31
N ILE A 550 -6.07 -4.65 23.21
CA ILE A 550 -5.37 -5.36 22.14
C ILE A 550 -5.00 -6.73 22.66
N SER A 551 -5.65 -7.78 22.14
CA SER A 551 -5.41 -9.15 22.56
C SER A 551 -4.02 -9.66 22.15
N GLY A 552 -3.52 -10.65 22.90
CA GLY A 552 -2.16 -11.16 22.73
C GLY A 552 -1.92 -11.74 21.34
N MET A 553 -0.74 -11.50 20.78
CA MET A 553 -0.33 -11.88 19.42
C MET A 553 -1.27 -11.46 18.29
N SER A 554 -2.29 -10.60 18.52
CA SER A 554 -3.30 -10.30 17.50
C SER A 554 -2.72 -9.80 16.17
N PHE A 555 -1.58 -9.10 16.21
CA PHE A 555 -0.81 -8.63 15.05
C PHE A 555 0.67 -9.05 15.12
N GLY A 556 0.99 -10.13 15.85
CA GLY A 556 2.36 -10.62 15.99
C GLY A 556 2.89 -11.26 14.70
N ASN A 557 4.21 -11.21 14.50
CA ASN A 557 4.92 -11.83 13.38
C ASN A 557 4.31 -11.51 12.00
N CYS A 558 3.78 -10.30 11.85
CA CYS A 558 3.38 -9.77 10.54
C CYS A 558 4.61 -9.09 9.91
N SER A 559 4.42 -8.18 8.97
CA SER A 559 5.52 -7.37 8.42
C SER A 559 5.12 -5.91 8.25
N PHE A 560 4.28 -5.41 9.16
CA PHE A 560 3.92 -4.00 9.17
C PHE A 560 5.18 -3.15 9.33
N ASN A 561 5.36 -2.19 8.42
CA ASN A 561 6.58 -1.39 8.31
C ASN A 561 6.31 0.12 8.24
N GLY A 562 5.06 0.51 8.48
CA GLY A 562 4.59 1.89 8.59
C GLY A 562 4.43 2.34 10.04
N THR A 563 3.48 3.24 10.28
CA THR A 563 3.16 3.78 11.61
C THR A 563 2.02 3.00 12.27
N LEU A 564 2.15 2.79 13.58
CA LEU A 564 1.11 2.20 14.43
C LEU A 564 0.27 3.32 15.08
N TYR A 565 -1.04 3.32 14.84
CA TYR A 565 -1.98 4.28 15.44
C TYR A 565 -2.87 3.58 16.48
N LEU A 566 -2.70 3.99 17.74
CA LEU A 566 -3.46 3.48 18.88
C LEU A 566 -4.43 4.58 19.40
N PRO A 567 -5.75 4.32 19.47
CA PRO A 567 -6.70 5.27 20.06
C PRO A 567 -6.59 5.35 21.59
N ASP A 568 -6.86 6.53 22.16
CA ASP A 568 -6.83 6.82 23.61
C ASP A 568 -7.77 5.93 24.45
N GLY A 569 -8.76 5.27 23.81
CA GLY A 569 -9.71 4.38 24.46
C GLY A 569 -9.16 3.00 24.87
N ILE A 570 -7.92 2.66 24.50
CA ILE A 570 -7.29 1.38 24.85
C ILE A 570 -6.76 1.42 26.28
N THR A 571 -7.12 0.43 27.09
CA THR A 571 -6.67 0.29 28.48
C THR A 571 -5.60 -0.77 28.66
N LYS A 572 -5.48 -1.74 27.74
CA LYS A 572 -4.50 -2.83 27.84
C LYS A 572 -3.97 -3.25 26.47
N ILE A 573 -2.68 -3.57 26.43
CA ILE A 573 -2.02 -4.24 25.32
C ILE A 573 -1.44 -5.53 25.87
N GLU A 574 -1.96 -6.67 25.42
CA GLU A 574 -1.60 -7.99 25.94
C GLU A 574 -0.33 -8.55 25.28
N SER A 575 0.13 -9.70 25.78
CA SER A 575 1.44 -10.27 25.42
C SER A 575 1.62 -10.49 23.92
N MET A 576 2.78 -10.07 23.39
CA MET A 576 3.20 -10.24 21.99
C MET A 576 2.27 -9.61 20.95
N ALA A 577 1.38 -8.70 21.34
CA ALA A 577 0.37 -8.09 20.47
C ALA A 577 0.90 -7.60 19.11
N PHE A 578 2.08 -6.99 19.10
CA PHE A 578 2.73 -6.41 17.92
C PHE A 578 4.16 -6.94 17.69
N CYS A 579 4.54 -8.07 18.28
CA CYS A 579 5.92 -8.55 18.22
C CYS A 579 6.39 -8.79 16.77
N ASN A 580 7.70 -8.59 16.54
CA ASN A 580 8.39 -8.85 15.28
C ASN A 580 7.74 -8.16 14.07
N ASN A 581 7.42 -6.87 14.22
CA ASN A 581 6.98 -6.00 13.12
C ASN A 581 7.94 -4.83 12.95
N ASP A 582 8.26 -4.45 11.72
CA ASP A 582 9.16 -3.34 11.40
C ASP A 582 8.51 -1.95 11.54
N PHE A 583 7.60 -1.74 12.50
CA PHE A 583 6.94 -0.44 12.72
C PHE A 583 7.97 0.68 12.89
N LYS A 584 7.71 1.83 12.26
CA LYS A 584 8.62 2.99 12.22
C LYS A 584 7.98 4.22 12.87
N GLY A 585 8.85 5.14 13.31
CA GLY A 585 8.45 6.39 13.95
C GLY A 585 8.30 6.26 15.46
N GLU A 586 7.78 7.30 16.09
CA GLU A 586 7.51 7.31 17.52
C GLU A 586 6.31 6.42 17.88
N LEU A 587 6.41 5.69 18.99
CA LEU A 587 5.31 4.94 19.57
C LEU A 587 4.50 5.84 20.51
N ILE A 588 3.27 6.18 20.10
CA ILE A 588 2.35 6.94 20.94
C ILE A 588 1.44 5.97 21.72
N LEU A 589 1.65 5.91 23.03
CA LEU A 589 0.84 5.07 23.92
C LEU A 589 -0.49 5.77 24.31
N PRO A 590 -1.61 5.03 24.38
CA PRO A 590 -2.90 5.55 24.82
C PRO A 590 -2.84 6.14 26.25
N LYS A 591 -3.48 7.29 26.47
CA LYS A 591 -3.47 7.98 27.78
C LYS A 591 -4.04 7.16 28.94
N GLY A 592 -4.99 6.25 28.67
CA GLY A 592 -5.63 5.40 29.66
C GLY A 592 -5.02 4.02 29.81
N LEU A 593 -3.86 3.76 29.20
CA LEU A 593 -3.21 2.44 29.22
C LEU A 593 -2.73 2.09 30.62
N THR A 594 -3.16 0.95 31.15
CA THR A 594 -2.78 0.46 32.48
C THR A 594 -1.79 -0.70 32.44
N LYS A 595 -1.67 -1.40 31.31
CA LYS A 595 -0.83 -2.60 31.17
C LYS A 595 -0.23 -2.73 29.77
N ILE A 596 1.06 -3.04 29.74
CA ILE A 596 1.79 -3.54 28.57
C ILE A 596 2.25 -4.96 28.86
N GLY A 597 1.77 -5.94 28.10
CA GLY A 597 2.05 -7.35 28.28
C GLY A 597 3.44 -7.79 27.83
N ASP A 598 3.75 -9.05 28.09
CA ASP A 598 5.05 -9.63 27.78
C ASP A 598 5.32 -9.61 26.28
N GLY A 599 6.44 -9.03 25.86
CA GLY A 599 6.88 -8.96 24.49
C GLY A 599 5.97 -8.17 23.54
N ALA A 600 5.09 -7.33 24.07
CA ALA A 600 4.07 -6.61 23.30
C ALA A 600 4.62 -5.90 22.06
N PHE A 601 5.83 -5.33 22.16
CA PHE A 601 6.54 -4.61 21.09
C PHE A 601 7.96 -5.16 20.86
N THR A 602 8.23 -6.43 21.20
CA THR A 602 9.54 -7.05 20.92
C THR A 602 9.85 -7.02 19.43
N GLY A 603 11.10 -6.75 19.06
CA GLY A 603 11.53 -6.81 17.65
C GLY A 603 10.85 -5.77 16.77
N CYS A 604 10.41 -4.65 17.37
CA CYS A 604 9.91 -3.49 16.64
C CYS A 604 11.02 -2.48 16.33
N SER A 605 10.77 -1.58 15.38
CA SER A 605 11.73 -0.58 14.90
C SER A 605 11.37 0.85 15.31
N PHE A 606 10.68 1.03 16.45
CA PHE A 606 10.26 2.33 16.97
C PHE A 606 11.45 3.24 17.29
N SER A 607 11.31 4.53 17.03
CA SER A 607 12.34 5.55 17.23
C SER A 607 11.88 6.69 18.13
N GLY A 608 12.81 7.56 18.56
CA GLY A 608 12.48 8.74 19.37
C GLY A 608 12.32 8.42 20.86
N ASN A 609 11.70 9.34 21.60
CA ASN A 609 11.54 9.21 23.05
C ASN A 609 10.25 8.45 23.38
N LEU A 610 10.36 7.32 24.07
CA LEU A 610 9.20 6.59 24.57
C LEU A 610 8.63 7.27 25.83
N LYS A 611 7.38 7.73 25.76
CA LYS A 611 6.66 8.33 26.89
C LYS A 611 5.59 7.37 27.43
N PHE A 612 5.67 7.03 28.70
CA PHE A 612 4.64 6.23 29.37
C PHE A 612 3.49 7.10 29.87
N PRO A 613 2.23 6.63 29.80
CA PRO A 613 1.11 7.31 30.44
C PRO A 613 1.15 7.12 31.96
N GLU A 614 0.74 8.14 32.72
CA GLU A 614 0.68 8.10 34.21
C GLU A 614 -0.24 7.00 34.78
N SER A 615 -1.15 6.48 33.96
CA SER A 615 -2.05 5.38 34.33
C SER A 615 -1.38 4.01 34.30
N LEU A 616 -0.17 3.88 33.75
CA LEU A 616 0.50 2.59 33.55
C LEU A 616 0.88 1.96 34.90
N LEU A 617 0.49 0.70 35.09
CA LEU A 617 0.70 -0.06 36.32
C LEU A 617 1.71 -1.20 36.14
N SER A 618 1.89 -1.70 34.91
CA SER A 618 2.82 -2.81 34.65
C SER A 618 3.42 -2.79 33.25
N ILE A 619 4.68 -3.21 33.18
CA ILE A 619 5.48 -3.44 31.97
C ILE A 619 5.94 -4.91 32.02
N GLY A 620 5.49 -5.70 31.05
CA GLY A 620 5.80 -7.12 30.95
C GLY A 620 7.24 -7.43 30.57
N ASN A 621 7.59 -8.71 30.66
CA ASN A 621 8.87 -9.25 30.24
C ASN A 621 9.07 -9.05 28.74
N ASN A 622 10.27 -8.66 28.28
CA ASN A 622 10.59 -8.39 26.87
C ASN A 622 9.76 -7.29 26.19
N ALA A 623 8.94 -6.52 26.92
CA ALA A 623 7.92 -5.63 26.34
C ALA A 623 8.42 -4.76 25.17
N PHE A 624 9.64 -4.24 25.27
CA PHE A 624 10.33 -3.41 24.27
C PHE A 624 11.67 -3.98 23.82
N ASN A 625 11.92 -5.28 24.04
CA ASN A 625 13.17 -5.93 23.65
C ASN A 625 13.46 -5.71 22.14
N GLU A 626 14.73 -5.48 21.79
CA GLU A 626 15.24 -5.25 20.43
C GLU A 626 14.78 -3.95 19.73
N ASN A 627 14.22 -2.99 20.48
CA ASN A 627 13.92 -1.65 19.93
C ASN A 627 15.16 -0.73 19.96
N SER A 628 16.16 -1.03 19.14
CA SER A 628 17.47 -0.35 19.12
C SER A 628 17.42 1.16 18.81
N ARG A 629 16.32 1.64 18.19
CA ARG A 629 16.16 3.03 17.77
C ARG A 629 15.44 3.92 18.79
N LEU A 630 14.92 3.34 19.88
CA LEU A 630 14.42 4.13 21.00
C LEU A 630 15.58 4.90 21.63
N SER A 631 15.35 6.18 21.93
CA SER A 631 16.40 7.10 22.35
C SER A 631 15.95 8.05 23.46
N GLY A 632 16.88 8.86 23.98
CA GLY A 632 16.59 9.85 25.02
C GLY A 632 16.51 9.24 26.43
N ILE A 633 15.92 10.01 27.34
CA ILE A 633 15.73 9.61 28.74
C ILE A 633 14.39 8.90 28.88
N LEU A 634 14.40 7.71 29.49
CA LEU A 634 13.22 6.93 29.78
C LEU A 634 12.75 7.21 31.21
N GLU A 635 11.56 7.81 31.33
CA GLU A 635 10.94 8.17 32.61
C GLU A 635 9.84 7.16 32.94
N PHE A 636 9.97 6.45 34.06
CA PHE A 636 8.95 5.49 34.51
C PHE A 636 7.87 6.19 35.36
N PRO A 637 6.58 5.83 35.20
CA PRO A 637 5.52 6.39 36.05
C PRO A 637 5.60 5.95 37.53
N ASP A 638 5.17 6.81 38.45
CA ASP A 638 5.17 6.64 39.91
C ASP A 638 4.38 5.46 40.49
N LYS A 639 3.74 4.66 39.63
CA LYS A 639 2.97 3.46 40.04
C LYS A 639 3.64 2.16 39.61
N ILE A 640 4.71 2.22 38.83
CA ILE A 640 5.45 1.04 38.41
C ILE A 640 6.25 0.50 39.60
N GLN A 641 5.99 -0.75 39.96
CA GLN A 641 6.73 -1.46 41.02
C GLN A 641 7.82 -2.36 40.47
N THR A 642 7.71 -2.83 39.23
CA THR A 642 8.62 -3.81 38.65
C THR A 642 8.85 -3.53 37.18
N ILE A 643 10.12 -3.56 36.77
CA ILE A 643 10.54 -3.58 35.37
C ILE A 643 10.86 -5.03 34.99
N GLY A 644 10.11 -5.58 34.03
CA GLY A 644 10.15 -7.00 33.65
C GLY A 644 11.49 -7.52 33.12
N ASP A 645 11.62 -8.85 33.06
CA ASP A 645 12.81 -9.53 32.52
C ASP A 645 13.03 -9.11 31.07
N ASN A 646 14.24 -8.64 30.73
CA ASN A 646 14.63 -8.17 29.40
C ASN A 646 13.71 -7.08 28.80
N ALA A 647 12.95 -6.34 29.63
CA ALA A 647 11.92 -5.41 29.17
C ALA A 647 12.42 -4.41 28.10
N PHE A 648 13.65 -3.92 28.23
CA PHE A 648 14.32 -3.00 27.30
C PHE A 648 15.66 -3.56 26.82
N SER A 649 15.85 -4.89 26.84
CA SER A 649 17.08 -5.50 26.31
C SER A 649 17.31 -5.07 24.86
N TYR A 650 18.57 -4.83 24.47
CA TYR A 650 18.97 -4.36 23.14
C TYR A 650 18.37 -3.01 22.69
N CYS A 651 17.85 -2.19 23.60
CA CYS A 651 17.46 -0.80 23.33
C CYS A 651 18.69 0.12 23.36
N SER A 652 19.63 -0.10 22.44
CA SER A 652 20.96 0.51 22.45
C SER A 652 21.00 2.04 22.29
N GLY A 653 19.92 2.65 21.78
CA GLY A 653 19.79 4.11 21.63
C GLY A 653 19.38 4.87 22.91
N LEU A 654 18.89 4.19 23.96
CA LEU A 654 18.46 4.84 25.20
C LEU A 654 19.65 5.53 25.89
N GLN A 655 19.46 6.77 26.33
CA GLN A 655 20.52 7.64 26.86
C GLN A 655 20.49 7.74 28.40
N GLY A 656 19.33 7.65 29.02
CA GLY A 656 19.24 7.72 30.48
C GLY A 656 17.95 7.14 31.03
N LEU A 657 17.91 6.94 32.35
CA LEU A 657 16.78 6.40 33.09
C LEU A 657 16.42 7.31 34.26
N ILE A 658 15.13 7.57 34.45
CA ILE A 658 14.58 8.13 35.70
C ILE A 658 13.70 7.06 36.34
N ILE A 659 14.16 6.54 37.48
CA ILE A 659 13.54 5.45 38.24
C ILE A 659 12.81 6.06 39.45
N PRO A 660 11.47 6.06 39.47
CA PRO A 660 10.70 6.69 40.52
C PRO A 660 10.76 5.87 41.81
N ARG A 661 10.34 6.52 42.91
CA ARG A 661 10.33 5.96 44.27
C ARG A 661 9.58 4.63 44.41
N SER A 662 8.63 4.36 43.51
CA SER A 662 7.77 3.17 43.55
C SER A 662 8.44 1.90 43.06
N VAL A 663 9.55 1.98 42.33
CA VAL A 663 10.18 0.81 41.71
C VAL A 663 10.88 -0.03 42.79
N GLU A 664 10.40 -1.25 42.99
CA GLU A 664 10.96 -2.19 43.97
C GLU A 664 11.95 -3.16 43.33
N SER A 665 11.82 -3.46 42.04
CA SER A 665 12.68 -4.42 41.34
C SER A 665 12.89 -4.11 39.85
N ILE A 666 14.13 -4.27 39.42
CA ILE A 666 14.58 -4.28 38.03
C ILE A 666 15.06 -5.69 37.71
N ARG A 667 14.29 -6.44 36.92
CA ARG A 667 14.51 -7.89 36.78
C ARG A 667 15.64 -8.26 35.82
N GLN A 668 15.82 -9.56 35.58
CA GLN A 668 16.96 -10.12 34.86
C GLN A 668 17.07 -9.52 33.45
N GLY A 669 18.24 -9.01 33.10
CA GLY A 669 18.52 -8.47 31.76
C GLY A 669 17.69 -7.25 31.33
N ALA A 670 16.94 -6.60 32.23
CA ALA A 670 15.98 -5.54 31.90
C ALA A 670 16.51 -4.47 30.94
N PHE A 671 17.77 -4.08 31.08
CA PHE A 671 18.51 -3.12 30.24
C PHE A 671 19.81 -3.72 29.69
N SER A 672 19.83 -5.04 29.45
CA SER A 672 20.99 -5.69 28.84
C SER A 672 21.27 -5.11 27.44
N SER A 673 22.54 -4.90 27.12
CA SER A 673 23.00 -4.32 25.84
C SER A 673 22.45 -2.93 25.53
N CYS A 674 22.04 -2.15 26.54
CA CYS A 674 21.67 -0.75 26.42
C CYS A 674 22.91 0.17 26.46
N PHE A 675 23.76 0.07 25.43
CA PHE A 675 25.08 0.71 25.41
C PHE A 675 25.05 2.25 25.49
N GLY A 676 23.93 2.89 25.12
CA GLY A 676 23.77 4.34 25.13
C GLY A 676 23.55 4.97 26.51
N ILE A 677 23.19 4.17 27.53
CA ILE A 677 22.81 4.69 28.85
C ILE A 677 24.04 5.31 29.53
N ASN A 678 23.94 6.61 29.81
CA ASN A 678 24.99 7.41 30.43
C ASN A 678 24.48 8.25 31.61
N SER A 679 23.21 8.08 32.01
CA SER A 679 22.61 8.72 33.18
C SER A 679 21.58 7.80 33.81
N ILE A 680 21.61 7.64 35.14
CA ILE A 680 20.57 6.95 35.92
C ILE A 680 20.30 7.80 37.16
N VAL A 681 19.05 8.23 37.31
CA VAL A 681 18.53 8.91 38.49
C VAL A 681 17.53 7.98 39.17
N CYS A 682 17.77 7.66 40.44
CA CYS A 682 16.82 6.93 41.28
C CYS A 682 16.25 7.90 42.31
N GLU A 683 14.93 8.02 42.39
CA GLU A 683 14.29 8.94 43.33
C GLU A 683 14.03 8.32 44.71
N GLY A 684 14.12 6.99 44.80
CA GLY A 684 13.80 6.19 45.99
C GLY A 684 14.95 6.05 46.97
N GLU A 685 14.65 6.16 48.27
CA GLU A 685 15.63 5.96 49.34
C GLU A 685 16.08 4.50 49.48
N ILE A 686 15.24 3.56 49.04
CA ILE A 686 15.53 2.12 49.08
C ILE A 686 15.96 1.69 47.68
N PRO A 687 17.18 1.14 47.49
CA PRO A 687 17.63 0.65 46.20
C PRO A 687 16.71 -0.47 45.68
N PRO A 688 16.23 -0.39 44.42
CA PRO A 688 15.51 -1.48 43.80
C PRO A 688 16.36 -2.75 43.75
N TYR A 689 15.73 -3.92 43.91
CA TYR A 689 16.42 -5.20 43.70
C TYR A 689 16.83 -5.35 42.22
N ILE A 690 18.13 -5.60 41.99
CA ILE A 690 18.70 -5.81 40.66
C ILE A 690 18.81 -7.30 40.36
N GLY A 691 18.09 -7.75 39.33
CA GLY A 691 18.21 -9.10 38.79
C GLY A 691 19.52 -9.32 38.03
N SER A 692 19.89 -10.59 37.81
CA SER A 692 21.11 -10.95 37.10
C SER A 692 21.25 -10.22 35.75
N ASN A 693 22.42 -9.63 35.49
CA ASN A 693 22.75 -8.96 34.24
C ASN A 693 21.78 -7.83 33.82
N ALA A 694 21.00 -7.27 34.74
CA ALA A 694 20.00 -6.23 34.42
C ALA A 694 20.58 -5.03 33.67
N PHE A 695 21.82 -4.66 33.96
CA PHE A 695 22.56 -3.58 33.32
C PHE A 695 23.83 -4.10 32.61
N ASP A 696 23.81 -5.33 32.10
CA ASP A 696 24.95 -5.84 31.32
C ASP A 696 25.11 -5.04 30.02
N GLY A 697 26.34 -4.70 29.66
CA GLY A 697 26.64 -3.75 28.56
C GLY A 697 26.43 -2.26 28.88
N VAL A 698 25.79 -1.88 29.99
CA VAL A 698 25.75 -0.48 30.43
C VAL A 698 27.13 -0.06 30.96
N PRO A 699 27.68 1.10 30.59
CA PRO A 699 29.03 1.52 30.98
C PRO A 699 29.09 2.04 32.43
N LYS A 700 29.01 1.12 33.41
CA LYS A 700 28.92 1.39 34.87
C LYS A 700 30.07 2.23 35.46
N ASP A 701 31.16 2.38 34.71
CA ASP A 701 32.35 3.16 35.09
C ASP A 701 32.32 4.60 34.57
N ASN A 702 31.44 4.91 33.61
CA ASN A 702 31.52 6.14 32.82
C ASN A 702 30.65 7.29 33.37
N PHE A 703 29.70 7.01 34.27
CA PHE A 703 28.77 8.01 34.80
C PHE A 703 28.43 7.76 36.27
N THR A 704 27.77 8.73 36.89
CA THR A 704 27.32 8.69 38.28
C THR A 704 25.86 8.28 38.35
N VAL A 705 25.53 7.31 39.21
CA VAL A 705 24.15 7.05 39.61
C VAL A 705 23.77 8.06 40.70
N GLU A 706 22.71 8.82 40.46
CA GLU A 706 22.20 9.82 41.39
C GLU A 706 21.05 9.23 42.21
N VAL A 707 21.14 9.36 43.54
CA VAL A 707 20.18 8.77 44.51
C VAL A 707 19.95 9.75 45.67
N PRO A 708 18.83 9.75 46.41
CA PRO A 708 18.65 10.70 47.52
C PRO A 708 19.85 10.70 48.49
N GLU A 709 20.24 11.86 49.01
CA GLU A 709 21.45 11.99 49.84
C GLU A 709 21.50 10.97 50.99
N SER A 710 20.38 10.81 51.69
CA SER A 710 20.21 9.85 52.78
C SER A 710 20.45 8.38 52.36
N ALA A 711 20.32 8.08 51.06
CA ALA A 711 20.35 6.74 50.50
C ALA A 711 21.71 6.32 49.90
N VAL A 712 22.64 7.27 49.71
CA VAL A 712 23.96 7.01 49.10
C VAL A 712 24.67 5.79 49.73
N PRO A 713 24.78 5.67 51.07
CA PRO A 713 25.46 4.52 51.68
C PRO A 713 24.76 3.18 51.38
N GLN A 714 23.43 3.20 51.25
CA GLN A 714 22.65 1.99 50.99
C GLN A 714 22.80 1.53 49.54
N TYR A 715 22.79 2.45 48.57
CA TYR A 715 23.04 2.10 47.16
C TYR A 715 24.47 1.60 46.92
N GLN A 716 25.48 2.17 47.60
CA GLN A 716 26.88 1.74 47.49
C GLN A 716 27.13 0.30 47.98
N THR A 717 26.25 -0.24 48.82
CA THR A 717 26.37 -1.60 49.37
C THR A 717 25.38 -2.59 48.77
N ALA A 718 24.32 -2.10 48.12
CA ALA A 718 23.31 -2.93 47.49
C ALA A 718 23.88 -3.71 46.30
N THR A 719 23.58 -5.01 46.23
CA THR A 719 24.02 -5.88 45.15
C THR A 719 23.53 -5.38 43.79
N GLY A 720 24.42 -5.32 42.81
CA GLY A 720 24.13 -4.81 41.46
C GLY A 720 24.33 -3.30 41.34
N TRP A 721 23.86 -2.52 42.33
CA TRP A 721 24.14 -1.08 42.41
C TRP A 721 25.60 -0.80 42.75
N ASN A 722 26.20 -1.59 43.64
CA ASN A 722 27.62 -1.49 44.00
C ASN A 722 28.60 -1.78 42.85
N GLU A 723 28.11 -2.25 41.69
CA GLU A 723 28.91 -2.38 40.47
C GLU A 723 29.12 -1.04 39.76
N PHE A 724 28.31 -0.02 40.05
CA PHE A 724 28.51 1.35 39.57
C PHE A 724 29.57 2.04 40.41
N LYS A 725 30.65 2.48 39.77
CA LYS A 725 31.81 3.06 40.49
C LYS A 725 31.52 4.41 41.16
N ARG A 726 30.48 5.11 40.70
CA ARG A 726 30.12 6.44 41.18
C ARG A 726 28.64 6.43 41.55
N ILE A 727 28.37 6.58 42.85
CA ILE A 727 27.03 6.78 43.39
C ILE A 727 27.10 7.99 44.32
N ALA A 728 26.29 9.01 44.04
CA ALA A 728 26.29 10.27 44.77
C ALA A 728 24.87 10.70 45.10
N ALA A 729 24.77 11.57 46.11
CA ALA A 729 23.54 12.19 46.52
C ALA A 729 22.93 12.95 45.34
N HIS A 730 21.63 12.85 45.16
CA HIS A 730 20.80 13.67 44.31
C HIS A 730 20.26 14.76 45.22
N HIS A 731 20.86 15.94 45.14
CA HIS A 731 20.26 17.15 45.66
C HIS A 731 19.56 17.82 44.48
N GLU A 732 18.41 18.43 44.69
CA GLU A 732 17.83 19.24 43.63
C GLU A 732 18.71 20.50 43.48
N LEU A 733 19.70 20.45 42.59
CA LEU A 733 20.36 21.62 42.04
C LEU A 733 20.56 21.30 40.57
N VAL A 734 19.66 21.80 39.73
CA VAL A 734 19.62 21.48 38.30
C VAL A 734 19.82 22.77 37.52
N CYS A 735 20.89 22.83 36.72
CA CYS A 735 21.07 23.87 35.72
C CYS A 735 20.43 23.45 34.40
N ARG A 736 19.55 24.29 33.85
CA ARG A 736 18.91 24.09 32.53
C ARG A 736 19.20 25.27 31.61
N PRO A 737 19.77 25.06 30.41
CA PRO A 737 20.35 23.79 29.96
C PRO A 737 21.61 23.43 30.77
N SER A 738 21.93 22.14 30.85
CA SER A 738 23.14 21.61 31.49
C SER A 738 24.34 21.59 30.54
N THR A 739 24.18 22.09 29.33
CA THR A 739 25.25 22.21 28.33
C THR A 739 25.10 23.51 27.57
N VAL A 740 26.22 24.18 27.38
CA VAL A 740 26.36 25.41 26.59
C VAL A 740 27.43 25.16 25.55
N CYS A 741 27.17 25.61 24.32
CA CYS A 741 28.13 25.49 23.24
C CYS A 741 28.31 26.85 22.55
N ALA A 742 29.51 27.10 22.04
CA ALA A 742 29.85 28.33 21.36
C ALA A 742 30.81 28.07 20.18
N LEU A 743 30.80 28.97 19.21
CA LEU A 743 31.82 29.07 18.15
C LEU A 743 32.85 30.17 18.49
N ASN A 744 33.74 30.47 17.55
CA ASN A 744 34.87 31.38 17.76
C ASN A 744 34.54 32.79 18.25
N ASN A 745 33.37 33.35 17.93
CA ASN A 745 33.04 34.75 18.26
C ASN A 745 32.75 35.01 19.76
N GLY A 746 32.65 33.96 20.56
CA GLY A 746 32.10 34.04 21.91
C GLY A 746 30.57 34.01 21.89
N HIS A 747 29.94 33.74 23.02
CA HIS A 747 28.49 33.51 23.12
C HIS A 747 27.97 33.92 24.50
N MET A 748 26.75 34.46 24.59
CA MET A 748 26.09 34.71 25.86
C MET A 748 24.79 33.89 25.94
N GLN A 749 24.58 33.19 27.04
CA GLN A 749 23.40 32.35 27.23
C GLN A 749 22.83 32.50 28.64
N THR A 750 21.51 32.46 28.77
CA THR A 750 20.83 32.39 30.07
C THR A 750 20.59 30.93 30.45
N LEU A 751 20.95 30.60 31.68
CA LEU A 751 20.74 29.33 32.37
C LEU A 751 19.67 29.54 33.43
N VAL A 752 18.87 28.51 33.71
CA VAL A 752 17.94 28.45 34.83
C VAL A 752 18.46 27.42 35.81
N LEU A 753 18.91 27.88 36.97
CA LEU A 753 19.19 27.01 38.11
C LEU A 753 17.92 26.80 38.90
N ASP A 754 17.62 25.57 39.26
CA ASP A 754 16.54 25.18 40.16
C ASP A 754 17.19 24.44 41.33
N ALA A 755 17.13 25.01 42.53
CA ALA A 755 17.83 24.49 43.69
C ALA A 755 16.91 24.35 44.90
N GLU A 756 17.04 23.27 45.68
CA GLU A 756 16.33 23.09 46.96
C GLU A 756 16.81 24.03 48.08
N GLY A 757 17.92 24.74 47.86
CA GLY A 757 18.50 25.69 48.81
C GLY A 757 19.39 26.75 48.15
N GLU A 758 20.17 27.47 48.98
CA GLU A 758 21.12 28.46 48.47
C GLU A 758 22.25 27.77 47.69
N TRP A 759 22.65 28.36 46.56
CA TRP A 759 23.73 27.85 45.72
C TRP A 759 24.76 28.93 45.38
N GLU A 760 25.97 28.53 45.01
CA GLU A 760 27.07 29.39 44.55
C GLU A 760 27.83 28.76 43.36
N VAL A 761 28.53 29.57 42.56
CA VAL A 761 29.44 29.07 41.51
C VAL A 761 30.76 28.68 42.17
N GLU A 762 31.04 27.38 42.25
CA GLU A 762 32.28 26.84 42.83
C GLU A 762 33.47 27.03 41.89
N SER A 763 33.29 26.76 40.60
CA SER A 763 34.33 26.98 39.59
C SER A 763 33.77 27.29 38.20
N LYS A 764 34.57 27.97 37.38
CA LYS A 764 34.28 28.28 35.98
C LYS A 764 35.59 28.30 35.18
N PRO A 765 35.56 28.07 33.86
CA PRO A 765 36.73 28.27 33.02
C PRO A 765 37.13 29.76 32.98
N ASP A 766 38.43 30.07 32.91
CA ASP A 766 38.93 31.46 32.82
C ASP A 766 38.41 32.23 31.60
N TRP A 767 37.92 31.50 30.60
CA TRP A 767 37.33 32.04 29.38
C TRP A 767 35.80 32.13 29.43
N CYS A 768 35.17 31.93 30.59
CA CYS A 768 33.75 32.13 30.84
C CYS A 768 33.54 33.13 31.99
N GLU A 769 32.51 33.97 31.92
CA GLU A 769 32.03 34.83 33.00
C GLU A 769 30.56 34.53 33.35
N LEU A 770 30.17 34.62 34.63
CA LEU A 770 28.80 34.34 35.08
C LEU A 770 28.21 35.49 35.91
N SER A 771 26.89 35.68 35.81
CA SER A 771 26.15 36.64 36.64
C SER A 771 24.68 36.22 36.81
N PRO A 772 24.16 36.10 38.05
CA PRO A 772 24.85 36.20 39.33
C PRO A 772 25.74 34.98 39.65
N MET A 773 26.69 35.14 40.59
CA MET A 773 27.60 34.07 41.04
C MET A 773 27.03 33.22 42.20
N SER A 774 25.84 33.54 42.70
CA SER A 774 25.12 32.78 43.74
C SER A 774 23.63 33.10 43.69
N GLY A 775 22.79 32.25 44.27
CA GLY A 775 21.33 32.41 44.28
C GLY A 775 20.63 31.41 45.20
N ASN A 776 19.31 31.29 45.07
CA ASN A 776 18.47 30.34 45.82
C ASN A 776 17.21 30.01 45.01
N GLY A 777 16.70 28.78 45.08
CA GLY A 777 15.53 28.37 44.31
C GLY A 777 15.75 28.53 42.82
N LYS A 778 14.64 28.75 42.09
CA LYS A 778 14.66 29.00 40.65
C LYS A 778 15.26 30.39 40.34
N THR A 779 16.48 30.42 39.79
CA THR A 779 17.24 31.65 39.49
C THR A 779 17.80 31.63 38.06
N GLU A 780 17.72 32.75 37.35
CA GLU A 780 18.37 32.92 36.04
C GLU A 780 19.84 33.34 36.20
N VAL A 781 20.75 32.68 35.48
CA VAL A 781 22.19 32.97 35.45
C VAL A 781 22.65 33.18 34.02
N THR A 782 23.28 34.31 33.73
CA THR A 782 23.88 34.58 32.42
C THR A 782 25.32 34.08 32.40
N ILE A 783 25.65 33.22 31.44
CA ILE A 783 27.03 32.84 31.11
C ILE A 783 27.51 33.61 29.88
N SER A 784 28.74 34.14 29.91
CA SER A 784 29.41 34.82 28.80
C SER A 784 30.70 34.09 28.45
N ILE A 785 30.81 33.57 27.23
CA ILE A 785 31.96 32.83 26.71
C ILE A 785 32.83 33.79 25.89
N ASN A 786 34.11 33.88 26.25
CA ASN A 786 35.08 34.72 25.57
C ASN A 786 35.36 34.23 24.14
N THR A 787 35.77 35.15 23.27
CA THR A 787 36.19 34.86 21.90
C THR A 787 37.35 33.84 21.88
N LEU A 788 37.37 32.99 20.85
CA LEU A 788 38.42 31.98 20.60
C LEU A 788 39.07 32.27 19.23
N SER A 789 40.38 32.50 19.21
CA SER A 789 41.14 32.75 17.98
C SER A 789 41.02 31.57 17.01
N LYS A 790 40.81 31.82 15.72
CA LYS A 790 40.75 30.78 14.69
C LYS A 790 42.07 30.00 14.62
N GLY A 791 42.00 28.67 14.59
CA GLY A 791 43.17 27.77 14.60
C GLY A 791 43.73 27.46 16.00
N ALA A 792 43.05 27.87 17.08
CA ALA A 792 43.44 27.57 18.45
C ALA A 792 43.04 26.16 18.92
N GLY A 793 42.22 25.44 18.14
CA GLY A 793 41.65 24.15 18.51
C GLY A 793 40.46 24.27 19.47
N ASN A 794 39.68 23.18 19.57
CA ASN A 794 38.51 23.12 20.45
C ASN A 794 38.93 23.24 21.93
N ARG A 795 38.12 23.94 22.73
CA ARG A 795 38.27 23.97 24.19
C ARG A 795 36.98 23.58 24.87
N THR A 796 37.10 22.81 25.94
CA THR A 796 35.99 22.43 26.81
C THR A 796 36.32 22.82 28.24
N GLY A 797 35.28 23.03 29.03
CA GLY A 797 35.38 23.37 30.43
C GLY A 797 34.05 23.14 31.12
N GLU A 798 34.03 23.32 32.43
CA GLU A 798 32.89 23.03 33.26
C GLU A 798 32.63 24.23 34.16
N VAL A 799 31.37 24.69 34.18
CA VAL A 799 30.89 25.59 35.23
C VAL A 799 30.25 24.70 36.28
N VAL A 800 30.79 24.76 37.49
CA VAL A 800 30.33 23.95 38.62
C VAL A 800 29.53 24.84 39.55
N PHE A 801 28.23 24.58 39.65
CA PHE A 801 27.36 25.17 40.66
C PHE A 801 27.36 24.26 41.88
N LYS A 802 27.40 24.82 43.09
CA LYS A 802 27.42 24.11 44.36
C LYS A 802 26.28 24.54 45.25
N LEU A 803 25.61 23.60 45.90
CA LEU A 803 24.65 23.91 46.96
C LEU A 803 25.42 24.30 48.24
N LYS A 804 25.14 25.47 48.81
CA LYS A 804 25.92 26.00 49.95
C LYS A 804 25.81 25.09 51.17
N ASN A 805 26.94 24.88 51.84
CA ASN A 805 27.12 24.01 53.01
C ASN A 805 26.93 22.50 52.74
N GLU A 806 26.66 22.11 51.50
CA GLU A 806 26.61 20.71 51.05
C GLU A 806 27.76 20.45 50.07
N ASP A 807 28.12 19.19 49.83
CA ASP A 807 29.13 18.83 48.82
C ASP A 807 28.53 18.54 47.44
N TYR A 808 27.25 18.86 47.24
CA TYR A 808 26.58 18.65 45.97
C TYR A 808 26.84 19.76 44.98
N THR A 809 27.13 19.33 43.75
CA THR A 809 27.38 20.22 42.64
C THR A 809 26.61 19.76 41.41
N HIS A 810 26.23 20.73 40.57
CA HIS A 810 25.71 20.48 39.24
C HIS A 810 26.57 21.18 38.22
N THR A 811 26.97 20.42 37.21
CA THR A 811 27.88 20.90 36.19
C THR A 811 27.11 21.33 34.95
N CYS A 812 27.36 22.55 34.50
CA CYS A 812 27.06 22.97 33.15
C CYS A 812 28.32 22.80 32.30
N SER A 813 28.30 21.82 31.38
CA SER A 813 29.40 21.64 30.43
C SER A 813 29.44 22.80 29.44
N VAL A 814 30.59 23.43 29.28
CA VAL A 814 30.80 24.52 28.33
C VAL A 814 31.80 24.06 27.28
N SER A 815 31.39 24.10 26.03
CA SER A 815 32.22 23.74 24.90
C SER A 815 32.34 24.92 23.94
N GLN A 816 33.55 25.17 23.47
CA GLN A 816 33.77 26.13 22.40
C GLN A 816 34.59 25.47 21.30
N TYR A 817 34.00 25.44 20.12
CA TYR A 817 34.57 24.77 18.96
C TYR A 817 35.29 25.79 18.09
N ASP A 818 36.50 25.41 17.67
CA ASP A 818 37.27 26.17 16.70
C ASP A 818 36.82 25.79 15.29
N TYR A 819 36.19 26.74 14.62
CA TYR A 819 35.69 26.59 13.29
C TYR A 819 36.08 27.79 12.42
N ILE A 820 36.16 27.54 11.11
CA ILE A 820 36.55 28.58 10.15
C ILE A 820 35.53 29.72 10.07
N TYR A 821 34.30 29.51 10.55
CA TYR A 821 33.24 30.51 10.68
C TYR A 821 32.76 30.62 12.13
N GLY A 822 32.60 31.85 12.62
CA GLY A 822 32.01 32.12 13.94
C GLY A 822 30.49 32.08 13.94
N GLU A 823 29.88 32.16 15.12
CA GLU A 823 28.43 32.39 15.27
C GLU A 823 28.04 33.67 14.51
N ASP A 824 26.97 33.57 13.74
CA ASP A 824 26.41 34.66 12.94
C ASP A 824 27.36 35.22 11.86
N GLU A 825 28.43 34.48 11.53
CA GLU A 825 29.24 34.73 10.34
C GLU A 825 28.58 34.20 9.06
N TRP A 826 28.97 34.82 7.94
CA TRP A 826 28.43 34.54 6.62
C TRP A 826 29.52 34.03 5.67
N LEU A 827 29.25 32.89 5.04
CA LEU A 827 30.01 32.37 3.90
C LEU A 827 29.38 32.83 2.59
N THR A 828 30.14 33.51 1.75
CA THR A 828 29.74 33.76 0.35
C THR A 828 30.17 32.57 -0.51
N LEU A 829 29.22 31.69 -0.84
CA LEU A 829 29.47 30.52 -1.69
C LEU A 829 29.58 30.91 -3.17
N GLN A 830 28.79 31.89 -3.60
CA GLN A 830 28.78 32.38 -4.98
C GLN A 830 28.46 33.87 -5.01
N LYS A 831 29.12 34.62 -5.90
CA LYS A 831 28.70 35.97 -6.31
C LYS A 831 28.15 35.92 -7.74
N ALA A 832 27.07 36.65 -7.98
CA ALA A 832 26.49 36.81 -9.29
C ALA A 832 27.48 37.53 -10.23
N THR A 833 27.50 37.11 -11.49
CA THR A 833 28.27 37.74 -12.58
C THR A 833 27.37 38.28 -13.69
N ARG A 834 26.05 38.21 -13.49
CA ARG A 834 24.99 38.66 -14.41
C ARG A 834 23.91 39.40 -13.63
N GLY A 835 23.11 40.21 -14.33
CA GLY A 835 22.09 41.08 -13.74
C GLY A 835 22.57 42.50 -13.47
N ASN A 836 21.68 43.46 -13.71
CA ASN A 836 21.92 44.91 -13.58
C ASN A 836 21.71 45.43 -12.14
N THR A 837 21.17 44.58 -11.24
CA THR A 837 20.83 44.93 -9.85
C THR A 837 21.85 44.41 -8.82
N GLY A 838 22.99 43.86 -9.28
CA GLY A 838 24.02 43.28 -8.40
C GLY A 838 23.79 41.81 -8.05
N GLY A 839 22.84 41.14 -8.73
CA GLY A 839 22.51 39.73 -8.54
C GLY A 839 21.32 39.50 -7.62
N ILE A 840 20.79 38.28 -7.67
CA ILE A 840 19.63 37.83 -6.90
C ILE A 840 20.14 37.06 -5.68
N ASN A 841 19.66 37.40 -4.49
CA ASN A 841 20.17 36.80 -3.26
C ASN A 841 19.46 35.48 -2.93
N VAL A 842 20.25 34.46 -2.64
CA VAL A 842 19.84 33.19 -2.04
C VAL A 842 20.56 33.06 -0.71
N VAL A 843 19.78 32.97 0.36
CA VAL A 843 20.26 32.87 1.74
C VAL A 843 19.88 31.49 2.27
N ILE A 844 20.88 30.72 2.67
CA ILE A 844 20.71 29.36 3.19
C ILE A 844 21.20 29.34 4.62
N ILE A 845 20.33 28.97 5.56
CA ILE A 845 20.61 29.02 6.98
C ILE A 845 20.25 27.67 7.59
N GLY A 846 21.16 27.08 8.35
CA GLY A 846 20.86 25.89 9.15
C GLY A 846 20.10 26.26 10.42
N ASP A 847 19.13 25.46 10.82
CA ASP A 847 18.50 25.57 12.16
C ASP A 847 18.53 24.23 12.88
N GLY A 848 18.59 24.23 14.21
CA GLY A 848 18.82 23.03 15.02
C GLY A 848 20.24 22.44 14.89
N PHE A 849 21.21 23.19 14.37
CA PHE A 849 22.63 22.81 14.42
C PHE A 849 23.32 23.51 15.58
N ASN A 850 23.82 22.74 16.55
CA ASN A 850 24.61 23.31 17.63
C ASN A 850 26.07 23.54 17.22
N ALA A 851 26.91 24.14 18.08
CA ALA A 851 28.30 24.45 17.74
C ALA A 851 29.11 23.22 17.31
N LYS A 852 28.85 22.06 17.94
CA LYS A 852 29.47 20.78 17.58
C LYS A 852 29.03 20.32 16.19
N ASP A 853 27.73 20.36 15.89
CA ASP A 853 27.21 19.99 14.57
C ASP A 853 27.77 20.90 13.47
N ILE A 854 28.04 22.17 13.78
CA ILE A 854 28.65 23.13 12.86
C ILE A 854 30.14 22.83 12.64
N ALA A 855 30.90 22.60 13.71
CA ALA A 855 32.34 22.45 13.66
C ALA A 855 32.81 21.04 13.26
N GLU A 856 32.13 20.01 13.76
CA GLU A 856 32.48 18.59 13.60
C GLU A 856 31.47 17.82 12.73
N GLY A 857 30.25 18.33 12.56
CA GLY A 857 29.17 17.65 11.85
C GLY A 857 28.99 18.05 10.38
N ASP A 858 28.00 17.42 9.73
CA ASP A 858 27.67 17.62 8.32
C ASP A 858 26.90 18.93 8.02
N CYS A 859 26.95 19.94 8.91
CA CYS A 859 26.21 21.20 8.71
C CYS A 859 26.62 21.93 7.42
N LEU A 860 27.88 22.33 7.28
CA LEU A 860 28.33 23.02 6.06
C LEU A 860 28.16 22.15 4.80
N PRO A 861 28.48 20.83 4.80
CA PRO A 861 28.09 19.94 3.72
C PRO A 861 26.61 20.01 3.36
N ALA A 862 25.70 19.91 4.33
CA ALA A 862 24.25 19.96 4.10
C ALA A 862 23.80 21.32 3.53
N LEU A 863 24.33 22.44 4.02
CA LEU A 863 23.98 23.77 3.50
C LEU A 863 24.54 24.00 2.08
N LYS A 864 25.72 23.45 1.77
CA LYS A 864 26.26 23.45 0.39
C LYS A 864 25.46 22.55 -0.54
N GLU A 865 25.05 21.40 -0.05
CA GLU A 865 24.22 20.45 -0.79
C GLU A 865 22.85 21.08 -1.11
N ALA A 866 22.24 21.78 -0.16
CA ALA A 866 21.03 22.56 -0.36
C ALA A 866 21.20 23.61 -1.48
N ALA A 867 22.32 24.34 -1.48
CA ALA A 867 22.66 25.27 -2.57
C ALA A 867 22.78 24.54 -3.91
N GLN A 868 23.45 23.39 -3.93
CA GLN A 868 23.68 22.58 -5.11
C GLN A 868 22.37 22.05 -5.70
N TYR A 869 21.45 21.53 -4.87
CA TYR A 869 20.16 21.03 -5.32
C TYR A 869 19.32 22.10 -6.01
N LEU A 870 19.40 23.37 -5.56
CA LEU A 870 18.76 24.48 -6.26
C LEU A 870 19.39 24.74 -7.64
N ILE A 871 20.72 24.84 -7.74
CA ILE A 871 21.41 25.23 -8.98
C ILE A 871 21.68 24.07 -9.94
N THR A 872 21.21 22.86 -9.64
CA THR A 872 21.35 21.69 -10.52
C THR A 872 20.08 21.36 -11.30
N ILE A 873 18.94 21.96 -10.94
CA ILE A 873 17.68 21.84 -11.67
C ILE A 873 17.50 23.02 -12.65
N GLU A 874 16.93 22.76 -13.82
CA GLU A 874 16.60 23.83 -14.79
C GLU A 874 15.31 24.57 -14.36
N PRO A 875 15.24 25.90 -14.50
CA PRO A 875 16.19 26.78 -15.21
C PRO A 875 17.30 27.35 -14.31
N TYR A 876 17.29 27.07 -12.99
CA TYR A 876 18.28 27.60 -12.05
C TYR A 876 19.71 27.24 -12.42
N LYS A 877 19.93 26.06 -13.00
CA LYS A 877 21.21 25.60 -13.55
C LYS A 877 21.71 26.52 -14.67
N THR A 878 20.91 26.75 -15.70
CA THR A 878 21.28 27.65 -16.81
C THR A 878 21.49 29.09 -16.34
N TYR A 879 20.66 29.57 -15.40
CA TYR A 879 20.70 30.94 -14.88
C TYR A 879 21.51 31.07 -13.58
N SER A 880 22.34 30.09 -13.23
CA SER A 880 23.10 30.05 -11.97
C SER A 880 23.95 31.31 -11.74
N LYS A 881 24.49 31.91 -12.81
CA LYS A 881 25.32 33.13 -12.77
C LYS A 881 24.61 34.40 -12.30
N TYR A 882 23.28 34.39 -12.17
CA TYR A 882 22.50 35.53 -11.65
C TYR A 882 22.40 35.55 -10.13
N PHE A 883 22.78 34.47 -9.43
CA PHE A 883 22.57 34.35 -7.99
C PHE A 883 23.81 34.67 -7.16
N ASN A 884 23.63 35.45 -6.10
CA ASN A 884 24.52 35.50 -4.95
C ASN A 884 24.05 34.44 -3.95
N ILE A 885 24.91 33.50 -3.55
CA ILE A 885 24.56 32.45 -2.60
C ILE A 885 25.34 32.66 -1.32
N TYR A 886 24.60 32.84 -0.22
CA TYR A 886 25.13 33.05 1.12
C TYR A 886 24.70 31.92 2.05
N ILE A 887 25.64 31.41 2.83
CA ILE A 887 25.40 30.47 3.91
C ILE A 887 25.61 31.19 5.25
N GLY A 888 24.60 31.16 6.11
CA GLY A 888 24.66 31.71 7.47
C GLY A 888 24.79 30.61 8.52
N PHE A 889 25.71 30.79 9.46
CA PHE A 889 25.92 29.85 10.57
C PHE A 889 25.15 30.29 11.82
N ALA A 890 23.83 30.09 11.77
CA ALA A 890 22.94 30.31 12.89
C ALA A 890 23.10 29.14 13.88
N MET A 891 23.80 29.41 14.99
CA MET A 891 24.04 28.41 16.02
C MET A 891 22.79 28.22 16.88
N SER A 892 22.37 26.97 17.05
CA SER A 892 21.34 26.56 17.99
C SER A 892 21.94 26.13 19.32
N ASN A 893 21.17 26.24 20.40
CA ASN A 893 21.60 25.74 21.72
C ASN A 893 21.55 24.21 21.76
N GLU A 894 20.59 23.62 21.06
CA GLU A 894 20.40 22.17 20.97
C GLU A 894 20.48 21.65 19.54
N SER A 895 20.91 20.40 19.39
CA SER A 895 20.88 19.69 18.12
C SER A 895 19.48 19.14 17.85
N GLY A 896 19.01 19.27 16.62
CA GLY A 896 17.70 18.79 16.17
C GLY A 896 16.59 19.84 16.22
N ILE A 897 15.41 19.45 15.74
CA ILE A 897 14.18 20.23 15.89
C ILE A 897 13.14 19.46 16.70
N GLY A 898 12.28 20.21 17.38
CA GLY A 898 11.25 19.67 18.26
C GLY A 898 9.91 19.44 17.56
N THR A 899 8.90 19.11 18.36
CA THR A 899 7.48 19.09 17.95
C THR A 899 6.67 20.00 18.89
N LEU A 900 5.36 20.18 18.63
CA LEU A 900 4.47 20.89 19.57
C LEU A 900 4.53 20.37 21.02
N ASN A 901 4.94 19.11 21.23
CA ASN A 901 5.00 18.46 22.54
C ASN A 901 6.43 18.17 23.03
N THR A 902 7.44 18.52 22.23
CA THR A 902 8.86 18.35 22.57
C THR A 902 9.58 19.64 22.19
N ILE A 903 9.85 20.49 23.17
CA ILE A 903 10.54 21.76 22.93
C ILE A 903 12.02 21.47 22.71
N ARG A 904 12.55 21.94 21.57
CA ARG A 904 13.98 22.03 21.31
C ARG A 904 14.36 23.51 21.20
N TYR A 905 15.42 23.91 21.88
CA TYR A 905 15.89 25.31 21.85
C TYR A 905 16.82 25.54 20.66
N ASN A 906 16.24 25.58 19.46
CA ASN A 906 16.95 25.97 18.24
C ASN A 906 16.80 27.48 17.97
N ARG A 907 17.61 28.01 17.05
CA ARG A 907 17.78 29.47 16.87
C ARG A 907 16.48 30.16 16.46
N PHE A 908 15.71 29.57 15.55
CA PHE A 908 14.50 30.19 15.02
C PHE A 908 13.21 29.59 15.56
N GLY A 909 13.26 28.77 16.61
CA GLY A 909 12.09 28.09 17.16
C GLY A 909 11.42 27.12 16.15
N THR A 910 12.18 26.58 15.19
CA THR A 910 11.67 25.63 14.20
C THR A 910 11.15 24.38 14.89
N THR A 911 9.90 24.03 14.63
CA THR A 911 9.22 22.88 15.25
C THR A 911 8.22 22.25 14.30
N PHE A 912 8.08 20.92 14.39
CA PHE A 912 7.01 20.19 13.73
C PHE A 912 5.65 20.53 14.34
N THR A 913 4.73 20.87 13.46
CA THR A 913 3.30 20.98 13.71
C THR A 913 2.62 19.64 13.37
N SER A 914 1.29 19.56 13.38
CA SER A 914 0.59 18.31 13.06
C SER A 914 0.98 17.73 11.70
N GLY A 915 1.33 16.43 11.66
CA GLY A 915 1.75 15.75 10.44
C GLY A 915 3.16 16.16 10.02
N THR A 916 3.29 16.76 8.84
CA THR A 916 4.56 17.14 8.20
C THR A 916 4.78 18.66 8.13
N GLY A 917 3.84 19.45 8.67
CA GLY A 917 3.97 20.91 8.65
C GLY A 917 5.05 21.40 9.62
N LEU A 918 5.79 22.44 9.23
CA LEU A 918 6.76 23.12 10.09
C LEU A 918 6.31 24.55 10.41
N SER A 919 6.76 25.07 11.55
CA SER A 919 6.64 26.48 11.91
C SER A 919 7.92 26.98 12.55
N ALA A 920 8.20 28.27 12.42
CA ALA A 920 9.38 28.95 13.00
C ALA A 920 9.04 30.43 13.29
N ASP A 921 9.95 31.14 13.97
CA ASP A 921 9.90 32.58 14.15
C ASP A 921 10.35 33.29 12.87
N TYR A 922 9.38 33.65 12.04
CA TYR A 922 9.62 34.28 10.74
C TYR A 922 10.22 35.68 10.86
N ASP A 923 9.85 36.45 11.89
CA ASP A 923 10.37 37.81 12.11
C ASP A 923 11.86 37.74 12.46
N GLU A 924 12.27 36.74 13.26
CA GLU A 924 13.69 36.49 13.56
C GLU A 924 14.46 36.03 12.32
N ILE A 925 13.92 35.11 11.51
CA ILE A 925 14.53 34.66 10.25
C ILE A 925 14.77 35.82 9.28
N PHE A 926 13.77 36.68 9.05
CA PHE A 926 13.94 37.84 8.16
C PHE A 926 14.96 38.84 8.72
N SER A 927 14.95 39.06 10.03
CA SER A 927 15.92 39.93 10.71
C SER A 927 17.35 39.38 10.58
N TYR A 928 17.50 38.06 10.65
CA TYR A 928 18.77 37.37 10.45
C TYR A 928 19.28 37.51 9.02
N ALA A 929 18.42 37.21 8.03
CA ALA A 929 18.75 37.28 6.62
C ALA A 929 19.17 38.69 6.16
N LEU A 930 18.67 39.76 6.79
CA LEU A 930 19.08 41.14 6.53
C LEU A 930 20.56 41.42 6.87
N ASN A 931 21.23 40.56 7.63
CA ASN A 931 22.65 40.68 7.94
C ASN A 931 23.54 40.04 6.86
N ALA A 932 22.97 39.34 5.87
CA ALA A 932 23.73 38.79 4.75
C ALA A 932 24.29 39.93 3.85
N PRO A 933 25.48 39.76 3.24
CA PRO A 933 26.28 40.87 2.70
C PRO A 933 25.60 41.87 1.73
N THR A 934 24.66 41.42 0.90
CA THR A 934 23.97 42.25 -0.09
C THR A 934 22.45 42.27 0.08
N VAL A 935 21.95 41.66 1.16
CA VAL A 935 20.53 41.66 1.50
C VAL A 935 20.20 42.93 2.27
N ASN A 936 19.11 43.60 1.90
CA ASN A 936 18.63 44.80 2.56
C ASN A 936 17.10 44.89 2.44
N GLN A 937 16.50 45.86 3.12
CA GLN A 937 15.04 45.99 3.16
C GLN A 937 14.39 46.19 1.78
N ASN A 938 15.12 46.72 0.79
CA ASN A 938 14.57 46.99 -0.54
C ASN A 938 14.58 45.75 -1.47
N ASN A 939 15.42 44.75 -1.18
CA ASN A 939 15.54 43.53 -1.99
C ASN A 939 15.19 42.23 -1.23
N LEU A 940 14.80 42.32 0.05
CA LEU A 940 14.40 41.15 0.84
C LEU A 940 13.20 40.42 0.24
N ASN A 941 12.23 41.15 -0.34
CA ASN A 941 11.08 40.56 -1.03
C ASN A 941 11.43 39.90 -2.38
N GLN A 942 12.69 39.99 -2.81
CA GLN A 942 13.26 39.33 -3.99
C GLN A 942 14.35 38.32 -3.60
N THR A 943 14.59 38.12 -2.30
CA THR A 943 15.61 37.22 -1.76
C THR A 943 14.96 35.87 -1.46
N LEU A 944 15.59 34.78 -1.92
CA LEU A 944 15.17 33.42 -1.57
C LEU A 944 15.81 33.04 -0.24
N ILE A 945 15.00 32.83 0.80
CA ILE A 945 15.47 32.38 2.11
C ILE A 945 15.12 30.89 2.26
N ILE A 946 16.13 30.07 2.50
CA ILE A 946 16.02 28.63 2.73
C ILE A 946 16.51 28.34 4.14
N ILE A 947 15.63 27.82 4.98
CA ILE A 947 15.98 27.24 6.27
C ILE A 947 16.16 25.74 6.07
N VAL A 948 17.28 25.20 6.53
CA VAL A 948 17.58 23.77 6.53
C VAL A 948 17.57 23.28 7.98
N PRO A 949 16.46 22.72 8.48
CA PRO A 949 16.41 22.13 9.80
C PRO A 949 17.27 20.88 9.92
N ASN A 950 17.93 20.71 11.06
CA ASN A 950 18.71 19.52 11.40
C ASN A 950 17.80 18.33 11.79
N THR A 951 17.10 17.76 10.81
CA THR A 951 16.31 16.53 10.97
C THR A 951 16.30 15.75 9.67
N THR A 952 16.22 14.42 9.79
CA THR A 952 16.09 13.51 8.65
C THR A 952 14.63 13.18 8.31
N GLU A 953 13.67 13.67 9.11
CA GLU A 953 12.25 13.49 8.87
C GLU A 953 11.75 14.35 7.69
N TYR A 954 10.74 13.84 6.99
CA TYR A 954 10.08 14.55 5.90
C TYR A 954 9.11 15.62 6.43
N GLY A 955 9.20 16.86 5.93
CA GLY A 955 8.25 17.92 6.27
C GLY A 955 8.56 19.30 5.70
N GLY A 956 8.48 19.45 4.38
CA GLY A 956 8.66 20.75 3.71
C GLY A 956 7.47 21.69 3.90
N ILE A 957 7.74 22.99 4.02
CA ILE A 957 6.71 24.04 3.93
C ILE A 957 7.30 25.37 3.46
N THR A 958 6.50 26.13 2.72
CA THR A 958 6.84 27.49 2.31
C THR A 958 5.87 28.53 2.88
N GLN A 959 6.42 29.59 3.46
CA GLN A 959 5.69 30.77 3.93
C GLN A 959 5.90 31.92 2.94
N MET A 960 4.81 32.58 2.52
CA MET A 960 4.84 33.61 1.47
C MET A 960 4.04 34.85 1.89
N TRP A 961 4.46 36.04 1.48
CA TRP A 961 3.75 37.30 1.76
C TRP A 961 3.41 38.06 0.48
N GLU A 962 2.30 38.79 0.48
CA GLU A 962 1.78 39.55 -0.69
C GLU A 962 2.82 40.48 -1.34
N ASP A 963 3.81 40.98 -0.59
CA ASP A 963 4.88 41.84 -1.11
C ASP A 963 5.96 41.10 -1.93
N GLY A 964 5.92 39.77 -1.95
CA GLY A 964 6.88 38.90 -2.65
C GLY A 964 7.81 38.11 -1.72
N SER A 965 7.95 38.51 -0.45
CA SER A 965 8.83 37.84 0.52
C SER A 965 8.44 36.39 0.74
N ALA A 966 9.41 35.50 0.93
CA ALA A 966 9.16 34.09 1.23
C ALA A 966 10.29 33.44 2.05
N ILE A 967 9.91 32.43 2.83
CA ILE A 967 10.81 31.52 3.56
C ILE A 967 10.41 30.10 3.19
N ALA A 968 11.35 29.33 2.64
CA ALA A 968 11.20 27.89 2.46
C ALA A 968 11.90 27.16 3.61
N ILE A 969 11.20 26.25 4.28
CA ILE A 969 11.77 25.39 5.32
C ILE A 969 11.90 23.99 4.73
N CYS A 970 13.15 23.53 4.54
CA CYS A 970 13.48 22.33 3.79
C CYS A 970 14.33 21.37 4.66
N PRO A 971 13.72 20.43 5.39
CA PRO A 971 14.45 19.46 6.21
C PRO A 971 15.32 18.51 5.38
N ARG A 972 16.32 17.90 6.03
CA ARG A 972 17.28 16.96 5.41
C ARG A 972 16.69 15.56 5.25
N SER A 973 15.52 15.47 4.62
CA SER A 973 14.79 14.21 4.49
C SER A 973 15.65 13.12 3.86
N THR A 974 15.67 11.96 4.53
CA THR A 974 16.28 10.71 4.04
C THR A 974 15.25 9.77 3.43
N ASP A 975 14.02 10.24 3.17
CA ASP A 975 12.99 9.45 2.49
C ASP A 975 13.43 9.12 1.05
N ALA A 976 12.81 8.08 0.49
CA ALA A 976 13.15 7.64 -0.86
C ALA A 976 12.86 8.75 -1.89
N TYR A 977 13.74 8.88 -2.88
CA TYR A 977 13.52 9.74 -4.04
C TYR A 977 12.12 9.55 -4.63
N PRO A 978 11.37 10.63 -4.96
CA PRO A 978 11.77 12.04 -4.97
C PRO A 978 11.44 12.81 -3.68
N TYR A 979 11.16 12.13 -2.56
CA TYR A 979 10.87 12.79 -1.27
C TYR A 979 12.14 13.03 -0.43
N ASP A 980 13.31 12.76 -1.01
CA ASP A 980 14.61 13.10 -0.45
C ASP A 980 14.80 14.62 -0.32
N SER A 981 15.84 15.02 0.41
CA SER A 981 16.21 16.43 0.64
C SER A 981 16.23 17.27 -0.65
N ARG A 982 16.66 16.67 -1.76
CA ARG A 982 16.68 17.32 -3.08
C ARG A 982 15.27 17.68 -3.54
N GLY A 983 14.35 16.73 -3.57
CA GLY A 983 13.00 16.97 -4.07
C GLY A 983 12.22 17.94 -3.18
N VAL A 984 12.36 17.84 -1.85
CA VAL A 984 11.76 18.80 -0.91
C VAL A 984 12.26 20.21 -1.18
N LEU A 985 13.58 20.40 -1.31
CA LEU A 985 14.16 21.72 -1.55
C LEU A 985 13.73 22.30 -2.91
N GLN A 986 13.72 21.49 -3.96
CA GLN A 986 13.33 21.95 -5.28
C GLN A 986 11.85 22.34 -5.31
N HIS A 987 10.97 21.57 -4.67
CA HIS A 987 9.55 21.87 -4.56
C HIS A 987 9.29 23.16 -3.75
N GLU A 988 9.79 23.23 -2.52
CA GLU A 988 9.53 24.34 -1.60
C GLU A 988 10.30 25.61 -1.98
N ALA A 989 11.62 25.54 -2.08
CA ALA A 989 12.45 26.72 -2.34
C ALA A 989 12.40 27.14 -3.81
N GLY A 990 12.58 26.17 -4.72
CA GLY A 990 12.57 26.43 -6.16
C GLY A 990 11.17 26.70 -6.71
N GLY A 991 10.18 25.91 -6.30
CA GLY A 991 8.82 25.98 -6.82
C GLY A 991 7.99 27.09 -6.17
N HIS A 992 7.74 26.99 -4.86
CA HIS A 992 6.90 27.95 -4.15
C HIS A 992 7.63 29.27 -3.85
N ALA A 993 8.74 29.23 -3.11
CA ALA A 993 9.33 30.43 -2.54
C ALA A 993 9.88 31.39 -3.61
N PHE A 994 10.65 30.86 -4.56
CA PHE A 994 11.15 31.64 -5.70
C PHE A 994 10.18 31.60 -6.89
N GLY A 995 9.78 30.41 -7.33
CA GLY A 995 8.95 30.23 -8.54
C GLY A 995 7.53 30.78 -8.43
N LYS A 996 7.01 30.99 -7.22
CA LYS A 996 5.63 31.40 -6.96
C LYS A 996 4.60 30.50 -7.67
N LEU A 997 4.90 29.20 -7.73
CA LEU A 997 4.09 28.19 -8.37
C LEU A 997 3.09 27.59 -7.37
N GLY A 998 1.96 27.12 -7.89
CA GLY A 998 0.93 26.43 -7.11
C GLY A 998 1.08 24.92 -7.19
N ASP A 999 0.50 24.22 -6.24
CA ASP A 999 0.56 22.76 -6.18
C ASP A 999 -0.26 22.08 -7.28
N GLU A 1000 0.30 21.03 -7.87
CA GLU A 1000 -0.29 20.26 -8.97
C GLU A 1000 -0.79 18.88 -8.54
N TYR A 1001 -0.58 18.49 -7.27
CA TYR A 1001 -1.06 17.22 -6.72
C TYR A 1001 -2.60 17.18 -6.55
N ILE A 1002 -3.15 15.97 -6.49
CA ILE A 1002 -4.60 15.70 -6.42
C ILE A 1002 -4.88 14.80 -5.22
N TYR A 1003 -5.74 15.25 -4.29
CA TYR A 1003 -6.15 14.50 -3.10
C TYR A 1003 -7.66 14.21 -3.06
N HIS A 1004 -8.45 15.06 -3.70
CA HIS A 1004 -9.90 14.99 -3.74
C HIS A 1004 -10.39 14.66 -5.14
N ASN A 1005 -11.25 13.64 -5.23
CA ASN A 1005 -11.99 13.38 -6.45
C ASN A 1005 -13.26 14.24 -6.53
N ALA A 1006 -13.11 15.55 -6.68
CA ALA A 1006 -14.20 16.53 -6.68
C ALA A 1006 -13.88 17.73 -7.58
N PHE A 1007 -14.93 18.44 -8.01
CA PHE A 1007 -14.80 19.77 -8.59
C PHE A 1007 -14.41 20.77 -7.50
N ILE A 1008 -13.42 21.62 -7.76
CA ILE A 1008 -12.93 22.60 -6.79
C ILE A 1008 -14.00 23.61 -6.32
N ASP A 1009 -15.01 23.91 -7.13
CA ASP A 1009 -16.13 24.81 -6.77
C ASP A 1009 -17.30 24.10 -6.07
N ALA A 1010 -17.37 22.77 -6.16
CA ALA A 1010 -18.38 21.94 -5.50
C ALA A 1010 -17.85 21.18 -4.27
N CYS A 1011 -16.57 21.34 -3.94
CA CYS A 1011 -15.96 20.76 -2.77
C CYS A 1011 -16.31 21.59 -1.52
N HIS A 1012 -16.85 20.95 -0.49
CA HIS A 1012 -17.22 21.57 0.78
C HIS A 1012 -16.30 21.12 1.93
N CYS A 1013 -15.09 20.65 1.61
CA CYS A 1013 -14.08 20.26 2.58
C CYS A 1013 -13.70 21.49 3.44
N MET A 1014 -13.27 21.28 4.69
CA MET A 1014 -12.53 22.30 5.45
C MET A 1014 -11.01 22.06 5.42
N CYS A 1015 -10.55 20.95 4.84
CA CYS A 1015 -9.16 20.49 4.88
C CYS A 1015 -8.29 21.01 3.73
N CYS A 1016 -8.86 21.70 2.75
CA CYS A 1016 -8.23 22.04 1.48
C CYS A 1016 -8.63 23.46 1.02
N SER A 1017 -7.75 24.12 0.26
CA SER A 1017 -8.03 25.45 -0.31
C SER A 1017 -8.79 25.32 -1.64
N HIS A 1018 -9.67 26.28 -1.94
CA HIS A 1018 -10.57 26.25 -3.11
C HIS A 1018 -10.31 27.42 -4.08
N VAL A 1019 -11.27 27.68 -4.96
CA VAL A 1019 -11.24 28.70 -6.04
C VAL A 1019 -10.69 30.06 -5.59
N ASP A 1020 -11.12 30.56 -4.43
CA ASP A 1020 -10.71 31.87 -3.93
C ASP A 1020 -9.20 31.98 -3.69
N ALA A 1021 -8.54 30.89 -3.27
CA ALA A 1021 -7.10 30.87 -3.04
C ALA A 1021 -6.31 30.98 -4.36
N ILE A 1022 -6.75 30.25 -5.40
CA ILE A 1022 -6.14 30.35 -6.74
C ILE A 1022 -6.34 31.76 -7.31
N ASN A 1023 -7.55 32.32 -7.21
CA ASN A 1023 -7.83 33.68 -7.69
C ASN A 1023 -7.01 34.73 -6.94
N TRP A 1024 -6.86 34.59 -5.62
CA TRP A 1024 -6.04 35.48 -4.83
C TRP A 1024 -4.56 35.40 -5.24
N ALA A 1025 -3.99 34.20 -5.37
CA ALA A 1025 -2.62 34.03 -5.84
C ALA A 1025 -2.42 34.60 -7.26
N LYS A 1026 -3.37 34.36 -8.18
CA LYS A 1026 -3.34 34.93 -9.53
C LYS A 1026 -3.41 36.46 -9.54
N SER A 1027 -4.15 37.07 -8.62
CA SER A 1027 -4.19 38.54 -8.48
C SER A 1027 -2.83 39.15 -8.11
N LEU A 1028 -1.92 38.35 -7.54
CA LEU A 1028 -0.54 38.72 -7.22
C LEU A 1028 0.46 38.39 -8.35
N GLY A 1029 -0.02 37.83 -9.46
CA GLY A 1029 0.80 37.34 -10.57
C GLY A 1029 1.52 36.03 -10.25
N TRP A 1030 0.93 35.17 -9.42
CA TRP A 1030 1.46 33.86 -9.04
C TRP A 1030 0.58 32.73 -9.61
N TYR A 1031 1.07 31.49 -9.50
CA TYR A 1031 0.39 30.27 -9.95
C TYR A 1031 0.09 30.26 -11.46
N ASP A 1032 1.08 30.65 -12.26
CA ASP A 1032 0.99 30.57 -13.73
C ASP A 1032 0.86 29.13 -14.23
N ASN A 1033 1.30 28.15 -13.42
CA ASN A 1033 1.23 26.73 -13.73
C ASN A 1033 -0.16 26.09 -13.53
N LEU A 1034 -1.12 26.84 -12.99
CA LEU A 1034 -2.50 26.40 -12.76
C LEU A 1034 -3.51 27.29 -13.52
N SER A 1035 -4.67 26.76 -13.87
CA SER A 1035 -5.78 27.49 -14.49
C SER A 1035 -7.13 26.99 -13.99
N LEU A 1036 -8.13 27.87 -13.87
CA LEU A 1036 -9.53 27.50 -13.58
C LEU A 1036 -10.37 27.32 -14.85
N THR A 1037 -9.76 27.46 -16.03
CA THR A 1037 -10.37 27.23 -17.35
C THR A 1037 -9.52 26.27 -18.16
N GLY A 1038 -10.17 25.31 -18.82
CA GLY A 1038 -9.54 24.33 -19.71
C GLY A 1038 -9.55 24.75 -21.18
N LYS A 1039 -9.83 26.03 -21.48
CA LYS A 1039 -9.85 26.53 -22.85
C LYS A 1039 -8.43 26.89 -23.31
N MET A 1040 -7.98 26.27 -24.40
CA MET A 1040 -6.62 26.41 -24.95
C MET A 1040 -6.12 27.84 -25.16
N HIS A 1041 -7.02 28.78 -25.48
CA HIS A 1041 -6.65 30.19 -25.71
C HIS A 1041 -6.77 31.09 -24.47
N GLU A 1042 -7.23 30.56 -23.33
CA GLU A 1042 -7.45 31.32 -22.09
C GLU A 1042 -6.47 30.92 -20.97
N VAL A 1043 -5.74 29.80 -21.11
CA VAL A 1043 -4.74 29.37 -20.13
C VAL A 1043 -3.47 30.23 -20.18
N PRO A 1044 -2.74 30.40 -19.04
CA PRO A 1044 -1.51 31.20 -18.99
C PRO A 1044 -0.39 30.73 -19.94
N TRP A 1045 -0.39 29.46 -20.33
CA TRP A 1045 0.60 28.84 -21.23
C TRP A 1045 0.10 28.67 -22.67
N SER A 1046 -0.96 29.37 -23.07
CA SER A 1046 -1.57 29.23 -24.40
C SER A 1046 -0.58 29.41 -25.56
N HIS A 1047 0.41 30.30 -25.44
CA HIS A 1047 1.45 30.49 -26.45
C HIS A 1047 2.39 29.29 -26.60
N LEU A 1048 2.61 28.51 -25.54
CA LEU A 1048 3.44 27.30 -25.58
C LEU A 1048 2.73 26.14 -26.26
N ILE A 1049 1.40 26.05 -26.16
CA ILE A 1049 0.59 25.01 -26.84
C ILE A 1049 0.77 25.09 -28.36
N PHE A 1050 0.85 26.31 -28.91
CA PHE A 1050 0.93 26.53 -30.36
C PHE A 1050 2.35 26.80 -30.88
N ASP A 1051 3.35 26.84 -30.00
CA ASP A 1051 4.75 26.95 -30.41
C ASP A 1051 5.30 25.57 -30.76
N SER A 1052 5.75 25.38 -31.99
CA SER A 1052 6.24 24.08 -32.49
C SER A 1052 7.40 23.48 -31.68
N ARG A 1053 8.08 24.26 -30.85
CA ARG A 1053 9.19 23.83 -29.99
C ARG A 1053 8.72 23.22 -28.66
N TYR A 1054 7.47 23.48 -28.28
CA TYR A 1054 6.86 23.02 -27.02
C TYR A 1054 5.54 22.28 -27.21
N SER A 1055 4.90 22.37 -28.37
CA SER A 1055 3.58 21.79 -28.66
C SER A 1055 3.50 20.26 -28.53
N ASN A 1056 4.64 19.58 -28.44
CA ASN A 1056 4.75 18.14 -28.17
C ASN A 1056 4.81 17.79 -26.67
N LEU A 1057 5.04 18.78 -25.80
CA LEU A 1057 5.14 18.63 -24.34
C LEU A 1057 3.95 19.29 -23.63
N VAL A 1058 3.58 20.49 -24.06
CA VAL A 1058 2.61 21.37 -23.39
C VAL A 1058 1.20 21.19 -23.96
N ASP A 1059 0.24 20.91 -23.10
CA ASP A 1059 -1.19 20.80 -23.44
C ASP A 1059 -2.06 21.25 -22.24
N ILE A 1060 -3.32 20.83 -22.17
CA ILE A 1060 -4.25 21.05 -21.06
C ILE A 1060 -4.54 19.72 -20.37
N TYR A 1061 -4.11 19.62 -19.13
CA TYR A 1061 -4.38 18.48 -18.26
C TYR A 1061 -5.26 18.92 -17.10
N GLU A 1062 -6.43 18.30 -16.93
CA GLU A 1062 -7.30 18.55 -15.78
C GLU A 1062 -6.77 17.84 -14.53
N GLY A 1063 -6.91 18.50 -13.39
CA GLY A 1063 -6.47 18.06 -12.08
C GLY A 1063 -5.24 18.81 -11.60
N GLY A 1064 -5.32 19.31 -10.36
CA GLY A 1064 -4.29 20.08 -9.69
C GLY A 1064 -4.86 20.80 -8.46
N PHE A 1065 -3.99 21.38 -7.64
CA PHE A 1065 -4.39 22.12 -6.42
C PHE A 1065 -5.35 21.30 -5.53
N MET A 1066 -4.97 20.06 -5.25
CA MET A 1066 -5.69 19.05 -4.46
C MET A 1066 -6.96 18.48 -5.10
N HIS A 1067 -7.40 18.91 -6.28
CA HIS A 1067 -8.69 18.53 -6.86
C HIS A 1067 -8.54 17.86 -8.22
N SER A 1068 -9.34 16.83 -8.49
CA SER A 1068 -9.33 16.10 -9.78
C SER A 1068 -10.07 16.84 -10.89
N ARG A 1069 -10.93 17.82 -10.57
CA ARG A 1069 -11.82 18.50 -11.51
C ARG A 1069 -11.85 20.02 -11.28
N GLY A 1070 -11.92 20.80 -12.35
CA GLY A 1070 -12.06 22.27 -12.30
C GLY A 1070 -10.76 23.07 -12.12
N VAL A 1071 -9.59 22.42 -12.12
CA VAL A 1071 -8.27 23.05 -12.17
C VAL A 1071 -7.47 22.37 -13.29
N PHE A 1072 -6.67 23.14 -14.03
CA PHE A 1072 -5.90 22.66 -15.18
C PHE A 1072 -4.43 23.03 -15.05
N ARG A 1073 -3.55 22.23 -15.66
CA ARG A 1073 -2.08 22.41 -15.70
C ARG A 1073 -1.52 22.10 -17.09
N SER A 1074 -0.28 22.52 -17.34
CA SER A 1074 0.30 22.53 -18.69
C SER A 1074 0.94 21.22 -19.13
N GLU A 1075 1.33 20.36 -18.19
CA GLU A 1075 2.00 19.07 -18.41
C GLU A 1075 1.51 18.02 -17.41
N GLN A 1076 1.66 16.73 -17.72
CA GLN A 1076 1.18 15.63 -16.87
C GLN A 1076 1.93 15.49 -15.54
N ASN A 1077 3.16 15.98 -15.45
CA ASN A 1077 3.93 15.93 -14.22
C ASN A 1077 4.92 17.08 -14.13
N SER A 1078 5.22 17.50 -12.91
CA SER A 1078 6.29 18.45 -12.60
C SER A 1078 6.72 18.27 -11.14
N CYS A 1079 7.75 19.01 -10.74
CA CYS A 1079 8.20 19.12 -9.36
C CYS A 1079 7.04 19.51 -8.43
N MET A 1080 6.10 20.33 -8.91
CA MET A 1080 4.93 20.79 -8.14
C MET A 1080 3.86 19.71 -7.94
N ASN A 1081 3.99 18.53 -8.58
CA ASN A 1081 3.06 17.43 -8.43
C ASN A 1081 3.60 16.31 -7.51
N ASN A 1082 4.90 16.00 -7.59
CA ASN A 1082 5.48 14.89 -6.82
C ASN A 1082 6.98 15.02 -6.56
N ASN A 1083 7.51 16.24 -6.42
CA ASN A 1083 8.91 16.53 -6.07
C ASN A 1083 9.98 16.05 -7.06
N VAL A 1084 9.60 15.51 -8.23
CA VAL A 1084 10.58 15.15 -9.25
C VAL A 1084 11.42 16.37 -9.65
N PRO A 1085 12.71 16.20 -10.00
CA PRO A 1085 13.63 17.29 -10.30
C PRO A 1085 13.40 17.88 -11.71
N TYR A 1086 12.16 18.25 -12.01
CA TYR A 1086 11.71 18.77 -13.30
C TYR A 1086 10.56 19.76 -13.14
N PHE A 1087 10.77 21.03 -13.45
CA PHE A 1087 9.67 22.00 -13.62
C PHE A 1087 9.11 21.91 -15.03
N ASN A 1088 7.78 21.94 -15.20
CA ASN A 1088 7.14 22.01 -16.51
C ASN A 1088 7.48 23.34 -17.24
N ALA A 1089 7.27 23.42 -18.54
CA ALA A 1089 7.72 24.50 -19.40
C ALA A 1089 7.21 25.87 -18.94
N ILE A 1090 5.93 25.99 -18.58
CA ILE A 1090 5.37 27.25 -18.06
C ILE A 1090 5.99 27.62 -16.70
N SER A 1091 6.28 26.64 -15.86
CA SER A 1091 6.98 26.86 -14.59
C SER A 1091 8.40 27.38 -14.84
N ARG A 1092 9.15 26.77 -15.77
CA ARG A 1092 10.50 27.24 -16.15
C ARG A 1092 10.45 28.66 -16.73
N GLU A 1093 9.49 28.94 -17.60
CA GLU A 1093 9.30 30.27 -18.17
C GLU A 1093 8.97 31.31 -17.08
N SER A 1094 8.04 31.01 -16.17
CA SER A 1094 7.67 31.90 -15.06
C SER A 1094 8.86 32.16 -14.13
N ILE A 1095 9.66 31.13 -13.81
CA ILE A 1095 10.91 31.27 -13.06
C ILE A 1095 11.89 32.18 -13.79
N VAL A 1096 12.13 31.99 -15.10
CA VAL A 1096 13.06 32.83 -15.89
C VAL A 1096 12.57 34.27 -16.00
N ARG A 1097 11.28 34.50 -16.23
CA ARG A 1097 10.67 35.84 -16.20
C ARG A 1097 10.98 36.54 -14.88
N ARG A 1098 10.91 35.83 -13.76
CA ARG A 1098 11.20 36.37 -12.43
C ARG A 1098 12.68 36.60 -12.19
N ILE A 1099 13.56 35.69 -12.63
CA ILE A 1099 15.01 35.90 -12.63
C ILE A 1099 15.35 37.19 -13.37
N LYS A 1100 14.87 37.35 -14.61
CA LYS A 1100 15.11 38.57 -15.41
C LYS A 1100 14.58 39.82 -14.71
N LYS A 1101 13.35 39.76 -14.17
CA LYS A 1101 12.75 40.87 -13.41
C LYS A 1101 13.60 41.28 -12.20
N TYR A 1102 14.02 40.32 -11.37
CA TYR A 1102 14.83 40.61 -10.16
C TYR A 1102 16.25 41.05 -10.52
N ALA A 1103 16.78 40.57 -11.64
CA ALA A 1103 18.05 41.00 -12.20
C ALA A 1103 18.00 42.39 -12.87
N GLY A 1104 16.83 43.02 -13.01
CA GLY A 1104 16.67 44.29 -13.73
C GLY A 1104 16.94 44.16 -15.24
N GLU A 1105 16.64 43.00 -15.82
CA GLU A 1105 16.75 42.71 -17.24
C GLU A 1105 15.36 42.50 -17.87
N THR A 1106 15.25 42.70 -19.17
CA THR A 1106 14.00 42.45 -19.91
C THR A 1106 13.92 40.98 -20.30
N PHE A 1107 12.75 40.36 -20.12
CA PHE A 1107 12.49 39.01 -20.59
C PHE A 1107 12.26 38.99 -22.11
N SER A 1108 12.89 38.05 -22.81
CA SER A 1108 12.61 37.73 -24.21
C SER A 1108 12.23 36.25 -24.30
N PHE A 1109 11.10 35.97 -24.95
CA PHE A 1109 10.65 34.59 -25.14
C PHE A 1109 11.66 33.80 -25.97
N GLU A 1110 12.16 34.35 -27.07
CA GLU A 1110 13.18 33.69 -27.90
C GLU A 1110 14.50 33.46 -27.17
N GLU A 1111 14.90 34.36 -26.26
CA GLU A 1111 16.06 34.13 -25.40
C GLU A 1111 15.81 33.00 -24.41
N PHE A 1112 14.61 32.92 -23.82
CA PHE A 1112 14.21 31.79 -22.99
C PHE A 1112 14.30 30.50 -23.78
N VAL A 1113 13.66 30.40 -24.95
CA VAL A 1113 13.66 29.16 -25.74
C VAL A 1113 15.07 28.74 -26.16
N ALA A 1114 15.94 29.69 -26.52
CA ALA A 1114 17.33 29.39 -26.89
C ALA A 1114 18.17 28.84 -25.71
N ASN A 1115 17.78 29.14 -24.48
CA ASN A 1115 18.48 28.73 -23.26
C ASN A 1115 17.73 27.66 -22.45
N ASP A 1116 16.48 27.38 -22.78
CA ASP A 1116 15.66 26.40 -22.07
C ASP A 1116 16.17 25.00 -22.40
N LYS A 1117 16.75 24.36 -21.39
CA LYS A 1117 17.22 22.99 -21.49
C LYS A 1117 16.13 22.07 -21.00
N THR A 1118 15.46 21.43 -21.95
CA THR A 1118 14.66 20.25 -21.70
C THR A 1118 15.63 19.09 -21.44
N ASP A 1119 16.30 19.04 -20.28
CA ASP A 1119 17.03 17.86 -19.79
C ASP A 1119 15.98 16.76 -19.48
N ALA A 1120 15.33 16.27 -20.55
CA ALA A 1120 14.19 15.38 -20.52
C ALA A 1120 14.60 13.91 -20.56
N SER A 1121 15.90 13.59 -20.41
CA SER A 1121 16.37 12.21 -20.26
C SER A 1121 15.95 11.58 -18.93
N SER A 1122 15.41 12.37 -17.99
CA SER A 1122 14.76 11.90 -16.75
C SER A 1122 13.31 12.38 -16.61
N ALA A 1123 12.87 13.37 -17.39
CA ALA A 1123 11.56 14.01 -17.23
C ALA A 1123 10.39 13.30 -17.94
N VAL A 1124 10.67 12.43 -18.92
CA VAL A 1124 9.60 11.65 -19.62
C VAL A 1124 9.54 10.19 -19.12
N SER A 1125 10.52 9.76 -18.32
CA SER A 1125 10.53 8.44 -17.65
C SER A 1125 9.77 8.43 -16.30
N ALA A 1126 8.98 9.48 -16.05
CA ALA A 1126 8.08 9.58 -14.89
C ALA A 1126 6.60 9.48 -15.30
N THR A 1127 6.25 8.78 -16.38
CA THR A 1127 5.04 7.94 -16.30
C THR A 1127 5.39 6.87 -15.28
N ARG A 1128 4.83 6.89 -14.06
CA ARG A 1128 3.74 6.05 -13.49
C ARG A 1128 2.89 5.27 -14.49
N GLY A 1129 2.67 3.98 -14.33
CA GLY A 1129 2.83 3.12 -13.17
C GLY A 1129 1.50 3.12 -12.54
N VAL A 1130 0.56 2.60 -13.30
CA VAL A 1130 -0.46 1.81 -12.64
C VAL A 1130 0.35 0.74 -11.89
N GLY A 1131 -0.02 0.45 -10.63
CA GLY A 1131 0.63 -0.60 -9.86
C GLY A 1131 1.65 -0.17 -8.80
N SER A 1132 2.06 1.10 -8.75
CA SER A 1132 2.73 1.67 -7.58
C SER A 1132 1.97 2.91 -7.09
N THR A 1133 0.99 2.68 -6.21
CA THR A 1133 0.50 3.74 -5.34
C THR A 1133 1.68 4.22 -4.50
N SER A 1134 2.32 5.30 -4.92
CA SER A 1134 3.20 6.10 -4.07
C SER A 1134 2.46 6.37 -2.77
N THR A 1135 2.90 5.72 -1.69
CA THR A 1135 2.41 5.81 -0.31
C THR A 1135 2.67 7.18 0.35
N TYR A 1136 2.98 8.20 -0.45
CA TYR A 1136 3.44 9.53 0.02
C TYR A 1136 2.44 10.67 -0.23
N HIS A 1137 1.32 10.43 -0.93
CA HIS A 1137 0.33 11.45 -1.35
C HIS A 1137 -0.54 12.04 -0.21
N GLY A 1138 -0.06 12.08 1.02
CA GLY A 1138 -0.76 12.71 2.15
C GLY A 1138 0.16 13.52 3.08
N ARG A 1139 1.39 13.77 2.65
CA ARG A 1139 2.45 14.35 3.49
C ARG A 1139 2.87 15.76 3.09
N GLN A 1140 2.37 16.36 2.01
CA GLN A 1140 2.82 17.70 1.59
C GLN A 1140 1.85 18.78 2.09
N MET A 1141 2.37 19.83 2.69
CA MET A 1141 1.58 20.97 3.17
C MET A 1141 1.63 22.08 2.12
N PRO A 1142 0.48 22.65 1.71
CA PRO A 1142 0.48 23.75 0.75
C PRO A 1142 1.21 24.97 1.31
N PRO A 1143 1.75 25.84 0.44
CA PRO A 1143 2.38 27.07 0.88
C PRO A 1143 1.34 27.97 1.56
N LYS A 1144 1.74 28.65 2.63
CA LYS A 1144 0.88 29.58 3.35
C LYS A 1144 1.12 31.01 2.89
N ILE A 1145 0.08 31.64 2.32
CA ILE A 1145 0.11 33.04 1.88
C ILE A 1145 -0.43 33.96 2.98
N HIS A 1146 0.41 34.88 3.44
CA HIS A 1146 0.10 35.89 4.45
C HIS A 1146 -0.21 37.23 3.81
N LYS A 1147 -1.18 37.95 4.36
CA LYS A 1147 -1.52 39.32 3.93
C LYS A 1147 -0.44 40.32 4.35
N GLY A 1148 -0.19 41.31 3.50
CA GLY A 1148 0.74 42.40 3.77
C GLY A 1148 2.22 42.04 3.59
N SER A 1149 3.06 42.62 4.44
CA SER A 1149 4.53 42.56 4.32
C SER A 1149 5.16 42.30 5.68
N PRO A 1150 6.09 41.33 5.79
CA PRO A 1150 6.82 41.07 7.04
C PRO A 1150 7.80 42.20 7.36
N LEU A 1151 8.14 43.04 6.37
CA LEU A 1151 9.03 44.19 6.58
C LEU A 1151 8.39 45.30 7.44
N LYS A 1152 7.06 45.30 7.59
CA LYS A 1152 6.33 46.27 8.42
C LYS A 1152 6.42 45.95 9.92
N SER A 1153 6.47 44.68 10.32
CA SER A 1153 6.60 44.24 11.73
C SER A 1153 8.01 44.45 12.27
N ILE A 1154 9.04 44.19 11.44
CA ILE A 1154 10.46 44.35 11.80
C ILE A 1154 10.79 45.79 12.28
N ARG A 1155 10.10 46.81 11.76
CA ARG A 1155 10.26 48.22 12.22
C ARG A 1155 9.82 48.45 13.67
N LYS A 1156 8.94 47.61 14.24
CA LYS A 1156 8.48 47.71 15.64
C LYS A 1156 9.34 46.90 16.61
N ALA A 1157 9.87 45.74 16.20
CA ALA A 1157 10.64 44.82 17.06
C ALA A 1157 11.97 45.41 17.54
N ARG A 1158 12.61 46.30 16.75
CA ARG A 1158 13.86 46.98 17.10
C ARG A 1158 13.81 47.87 18.35
N ARG A 1159 12.63 48.07 18.96
CA ARG A 1159 12.47 48.83 20.22
C ARG A 1159 12.58 47.99 21.49
N HIS A 1160 12.57 46.65 21.42
CA HIS A 1160 12.42 45.80 22.62
C HIS A 1160 13.56 44.80 22.91
N ARG A 1161 14.64 44.74 22.11
CA ARG A 1161 15.86 44.01 22.49
C ARG A 1161 17.03 45.00 22.61
N ARG A 1162 17.34 45.40 23.83
CA ARG A 1162 18.56 46.07 24.28
C ARG A 1162 19.00 45.44 25.58
#